data_AF-A0A1Q8UH83-F1
#
_entry.id   AF-A0A1Q8UH83-F1
#
_cell.length_a   1.000
_cell.length_b   1.000
_cell.length_c   1.000
_cell.angle_alpha   90.00
_cell.angle_beta   90.00
_cell.angle_gamma   90.00
#
_symmetry.space_group_name_H-M   'P 1'
#
loop_
_entity.id
_entity.type
_entity.pdbx_description
1 polymer ?
#
loop_
_entity_poly.entity_id
_entity_poly.type
_entity_poly.pdbx_seq_one_letter_code
_entity_poly.pdbx_strand_id
1 'polypeptide(L)'
;MGNLPVVTTSFVGRDNELVGVERALRDHRLVTLTGPGGVGKSRLALRTAERAQDDYADGVWWADLSHLHDEQLLATTVCDGVGLLDHSPRRPVAALGEWLSGRRLLLVLDCCERIVGPCGQLVAELLASAPGLTVLTTSREPLGTADEKCVEVPPLSAGDDGDEAVRLFHERAAAVAPGLSLDDPGSTAAVAEICRRLDGIPLALELACAQLRENSAQEITGRLASRMEELTDDTLWPRRHRALRTTIGWSHELCAPLERLLWARLSVFRGVITTPDAEAVCAGGPLDAGSVAPALERLADQSVLRRTGDGYRMLDTLREYGAMWLAELAEDALLADRHARHFAHVAVQAYAGWLGPSQVLWYHRIADTHADLCAALDHLLAEDPEMAMEMAGCAGLFWSCCGHLHQARSYLERVLALPLSAGPHRTRALWALGITLTLQGEHEAASRTGEECRHAAQRDGAPEAVLLAAHSMSFTYLMMGRPLTAYAVSDRALSRHEGDPADAPSQLRCRVIRLFALSALGRLDEAYEEAMRLQRISLRFGEHWARAYADHQLALIHLLQGRPRHAESHARAMLASKHELHDSLGIALGLDLLAGSIAAQGNGVAAARASGTGHTYWRMVGHPHRGTPELGAIREQWELRARQAAGDSAYERAYRSASADDAERGLAHALERGHPG
;
A
#
# COMPACT_ATOMS: atom_id res chain seq x y z
N MET A 1 2.58 13.30 13.25
CA MET A 1 2.31 12.81 11.87
C MET A 1 3.24 11.66 11.58
N GLY A 2 2.79 10.68 10.78
CA GLY A 2 3.57 9.50 10.45
C GLY A 2 2.73 8.24 10.33
N ASN A 3 3.30 7.18 9.74
CA ASN A 3 2.63 5.90 9.48
C ASN A 3 3.34 4.73 10.20
N LEU A 4 3.87 4.98 11.41
CA LEU A 4 4.61 3.96 12.15
C LEU A 4 3.75 2.71 12.39
N PRO A 5 4.29 1.50 12.10
CA PRO A 5 3.60 0.25 12.38
C PRO A 5 3.19 0.14 13.84
N VAL A 6 1.93 -0.26 14.09
CA VAL A 6 1.47 -0.56 15.45
C VAL A 6 1.98 -1.92 15.86
N VAL A 7 2.68 -2.01 17.00
CA VAL A 7 3.07 -3.30 17.58
C VAL A 7 2.53 -3.46 18.98
N THR A 8 1.80 -4.55 19.19
CA THR A 8 1.11 -4.87 20.45
C THR A 8 1.97 -5.65 21.44
N THR A 9 3.12 -6.15 20.99
CA THR A 9 4.05 -6.88 21.86
C THR A 9 5.07 -5.93 22.48
N SER A 10 5.44 -6.21 23.72
CA SER A 10 6.40 -5.44 24.49
C SER A 10 7.82 -5.47 23.92
N PHE A 11 8.52 -4.36 24.09
CA PHE A 11 9.93 -4.22 23.73
C PHE A 11 10.79 -4.48 24.97
N VAL A 12 11.61 -5.52 24.93
CA VAL A 12 12.36 -6.00 26.10
C VAL A 12 13.85 -5.72 25.91
N GLY A 13 14.44 -5.00 26.86
CA GLY A 13 15.87 -4.68 26.87
C GLY A 13 16.28 -3.67 25.83
N ARG A 14 17.59 -3.61 25.59
CA ARG A 14 18.23 -2.76 24.59
C ARG A 14 18.22 -1.27 24.88
N ASP A 15 18.24 -0.91 26.16
CA ASP A 15 18.28 0.50 26.57
C ASP A 15 19.56 1.18 26.08
N ASN A 16 20.70 0.46 26.11
CA ASN A 16 21.98 0.98 25.64
C ASN A 16 21.99 1.18 24.11
N GLU A 17 21.48 0.21 23.35
CA GLU A 17 21.37 0.27 21.90
C GLU A 17 20.41 1.40 21.48
N LEU A 18 19.27 1.54 22.16
CA LEU A 18 18.34 2.66 21.93
C LEU A 18 19.03 4.01 22.11
N VAL A 19 19.73 4.20 23.22
CA VAL A 19 20.49 5.44 23.47
C VAL A 19 21.58 5.65 22.40
N GLY A 20 22.23 4.57 21.96
CA GLY A 20 23.22 4.59 20.89
C GLY A 20 22.65 5.04 19.56
N VAL A 21 21.51 4.50 19.14
CA VAL A 21 20.84 4.87 17.88
C VAL A 21 20.29 6.29 17.96
N GLU A 22 19.66 6.68 19.08
CA GLU A 22 19.17 8.05 19.28
C GLU A 22 20.31 9.08 19.17
N ARG A 23 21.47 8.77 19.75
CA ARG A 23 22.67 9.61 19.61
C ARG A 23 23.15 9.67 18.17
N ALA A 24 23.21 8.52 17.50
CA ALA A 24 23.62 8.46 16.09
C ALA A 24 22.69 9.29 15.20
N LEU A 25 21.37 9.28 15.43
CA LEU A 25 20.40 10.07 14.67
C LEU A 25 20.51 11.59 14.91
N ARG A 26 21.06 12.02 16.05
CA ARG A 26 21.34 13.44 16.31
C ARG A 26 22.61 13.91 15.60
N ASP A 27 23.60 13.03 15.49
CA ASP A 27 24.94 13.35 14.98
C ASP A 27 25.07 13.07 13.47
N HIS A 28 24.24 12.19 12.90
CA HIS A 28 24.31 11.73 11.51
C HIS A 28 22.95 11.76 10.83
N ARG A 29 22.95 12.08 9.53
CA ARG A 29 21.73 12.08 8.69
C ARG A 29 21.40 10.72 8.09
N LEU A 30 22.33 9.78 8.13
CA LEU A 30 22.12 8.40 7.71
C LEU A 30 22.65 7.45 8.77
N VAL A 31 21.74 6.67 9.35
CA VAL A 31 22.07 5.62 10.32
C VAL A 31 21.56 4.29 9.79
N THR A 32 22.43 3.29 9.76
CA THR A 32 22.09 1.92 9.32
C THR A 32 22.24 0.97 10.49
N LEU A 33 21.15 0.33 10.88
CA LEU A 33 21.16 -0.78 11.83
C LEU A 33 21.59 -2.04 11.10
N THR A 34 22.76 -2.58 11.46
CA THR A 34 23.32 -3.81 10.88
C THR A 34 23.25 -4.97 11.87
N GLY A 35 23.03 -6.18 11.39
CA GLY A 35 23.03 -7.37 12.25
C GLY A 35 22.31 -8.57 11.64
N PRO A 36 22.40 -9.76 12.27
CA PRO A 36 21.83 -10.98 11.73
C PRO A 36 20.30 -10.94 11.58
N GLY A 37 19.76 -11.88 10.79
CA GLY A 37 18.31 -12.07 10.66
C GLY A 37 17.67 -12.42 12.00
N GLY A 38 16.48 -11.91 12.29
CA GLY A 38 15.78 -12.20 13.55
C GLY A 38 16.34 -11.49 14.79
N VAL A 39 17.42 -10.71 14.68
CA VAL A 39 18.02 -9.98 15.82
C VAL A 39 17.18 -8.78 16.28
N GLY A 40 16.05 -8.46 15.64
CA GLY A 40 15.16 -7.38 16.09
C GLY A 40 15.52 -5.97 15.62
N LYS A 41 16.25 -5.82 14.49
CA LYS A 41 16.58 -4.50 13.90
C LYS A 41 15.34 -3.65 13.65
N SER A 42 14.33 -4.20 12.98
CA SER A 42 13.06 -3.50 12.69
C SER A 42 12.35 -3.05 13.97
N ARG A 43 12.40 -3.88 15.03
CA ARG A 43 11.82 -3.54 16.34
C ARG A 43 12.58 -2.40 17.03
N LEU A 44 13.91 -2.42 16.96
CA LEU A 44 14.76 -1.35 17.49
C LEU A 44 14.56 -0.04 16.69
N ALA A 45 14.48 -0.12 15.37
CA ALA A 45 14.21 1.02 14.49
C ALA A 45 12.85 1.65 14.80
N LEU A 46 11.80 0.83 14.90
CA LEU A 46 10.46 1.28 15.26
C LEU A 46 10.45 1.96 16.64
N ARG A 47 11.06 1.34 17.65
CA ARG A 47 11.10 1.92 19.00
C ARG A 47 11.88 3.24 19.05
N THR A 48 12.96 3.34 18.27
CA THR A 48 13.71 4.59 18.12
C THR A 48 12.86 5.65 17.42
N ALA A 49 12.17 5.28 16.35
CA ALA A 49 11.28 6.15 15.59
C ALA A 49 10.12 6.69 16.44
N GLU A 50 9.50 5.86 17.28
CA GLU A 50 8.49 6.27 18.26
C GLU A 50 9.02 7.34 19.23
N ARG A 51 10.23 7.14 19.78
CA ARG A 51 10.84 8.07 20.76
C ARG A 51 11.29 9.37 20.12
N ALA A 52 11.62 9.34 18.82
CA ALA A 52 12.09 10.50 18.09
C ALA A 52 10.94 11.33 17.47
N GLN A 53 9.67 10.94 17.60
CA GLN A 53 8.55 11.62 16.95
C GLN A 53 8.50 13.13 17.21
N ASP A 54 8.81 13.56 18.45
CA ASP A 54 8.78 14.97 18.84
C ASP A 54 9.97 15.78 18.28
N ASP A 55 11.05 15.11 17.84
CA ASP A 55 12.24 15.77 17.29
C ASP A 55 12.10 16.13 15.80
N TYR A 56 11.07 15.60 15.13
CA TYR A 56 10.81 15.74 13.69
C TYR A 56 9.44 16.38 13.44
N ALA A 57 9.45 17.69 13.16
CA ALA A 57 8.23 18.50 12.99
C ALA A 57 7.30 17.98 11.88
N ASP A 58 7.85 17.39 10.82
CA ASP A 58 7.10 16.82 9.69
C ASP A 58 6.86 15.30 9.83
N GLY A 59 7.11 14.75 11.02
CA GLY A 59 6.78 13.38 11.40
C GLY A 59 7.84 12.34 11.11
N VAL A 60 7.47 11.08 11.37
CA VAL A 60 8.32 9.90 11.16
C VAL A 60 7.60 8.92 10.26
N TRP A 61 8.27 8.52 9.18
CA TRP A 61 7.68 7.76 8.09
C TRP A 61 8.38 6.41 7.92
N TRP A 62 7.61 5.36 7.66
CA TRP A 62 8.08 3.99 7.55
C TRP A 62 7.80 3.47 6.14
N ALA A 63 8.85 3.02 5.46
CA ALA A 63 8.77 2.28 4.20
C ALA A 63 9.29 0.85 4.43
N ASP A 64 8.39 -0.11 4.27
CA ASP A 64 8.70 -1.54 4.39
C ASP A 64 9.15 -2.09 3.02
N LEU A 65 10.44 -2.41 2.89
CA LEU A 65 11.03 -2.91 1.65
C LEU A 65 11.11 -4.45 1.61
N SER A 66 10.52 -5.15 2.58
CA SER A 66 10.54 -6.62 2.71
C SER A 66 10.12 -7.39 1.45
N HIS A 67 9.21 -6.80 0.68
CA HIS A 67 8.62 -7.43 -0.51
C HIS A 67 9.44 -7.18 -1.79
N LEU A 68 10.44 -6.31 -1.76
CA LEU A 68 11.23 -5.94 -2.94
C LEU A 68 12.34 -6.95 -3.22
N HIS A 69 12.54 -7.25 -4.50
CA HIS A 69 13.62 -8.12 -5.01
C HIS A 69 14.51 -7.42 -6.03
N ASP A 70 14.07 -6.29 -6.59
CA ASP A 70 14.83 -5.46 -7.51
C ASP A 70 14.58 -3.96 -7.25
N GLU A 71 15.24 -3.12 -8.03
CA GLU A 71 15.18 -1.66 -7.90
C GLU A 71 13.93 -1.02 -8.53
N GLN A 72 13.15 -1.76 -9.34
CA GLN A 72 12.14 -1.16 -10.21
C GLN A 72 11.02 -0.48 -9.42
N LEU A 73 10.64 -1.05 -8.29
CA LEU A 73 9.55 -0.54 -7.44
C LEU A 73 10.07 0.23 -6.22
N LEU A 74 11.39 0.28 -5.99
CA LEU A 74 11.98 0.87 -4.78
C LEU A 74 11.51 2.31 -4.54
N ALA A 75 11.67 3.19 -5.51
CA ALA A 75 11.31 4.59 -5.33
C ALA A 75 9.81 4.76 -5.06
N THR A 76 8.97 3.97 -5.73
CA THR A 76 7.52 4.06 -5.55
C THR A 76 7.05 3.46 -4.24
N THR A 77 7.65 2.36 -3.76
CA THR A 77 7.41 1.83 -2.41
C THR A 77 7.77 2.85 -1.33
N VAL A 78 8.84 3.63 -1.53
CA VAL A 78 9.18 4.72 -0.61
C VAL A 78 8.18 5.87 -0.71
N CYS A 79 7.71 6.22 -1.92
CA CYS A 79 6.62 7.18 -2.11
C CYS A 79 5.35 6.76 -1.33
N ASP A 80 4.93 5.49 -1.48
CA ASP A 80 3.79 4.91 -0.76
C ASP A 80 4.01 4.98 0.76
N GLY A 81 5.22 4.64 1.22
CA GLY A 81 5.62 4.71 2.63
C GLY A 81 5.62 6.12 3.23
N VAL A 82 5.67 7.16 2.40
CA VAL A 82 5.55 8.56 2.85
C VAL A 82 4.19 9.20 2.49
N GLY A 83 3.26 8.43 1.95
CA GLY A 83 1.95 8.92 1.51
C GLY A 83 2.00 9.83 0.28
N LEU A 84 3.05 9.73 -0.55
CA LEU A 84 3.15 10.42 -1.83
C LEU A 84 2.64 9.49 -2.94
N LEU A 85 1.55 9.86 -3.61
CA LEU A 85 1.03 9.09 -4.75
C LEU A 85 1.71 9.48 -6.07
N ASP A 86 2.15 10.75 -6.17
CA ASP A 86 2.81 11.35 -7.33
C ASP A 86 2.19 10.98 -8.68
N HIS A 87 1.15 11.71 -9.06
CA HIS A 87 0.54 11.60 -10.39
C HIS A 87 1.26 12.49 -11.41
N SER A 88 2.52 12.88 -11.17
CA SER A 88 3.30 13.59 -12.19
C SER A 88 3.99 12.59 -13.14
N PRO A 89 4.40 13.02 -14.35
CA PRO A 89 5.11 12.15 -15.28
C PRO A 89 6.61 12.08 -14.98
N ARG A 90 7.06 12.72 -13.90
CA ARG A 90 8.46 12.79 -13.51
C ARG A 90 8.90 11.45 -12.92
N ARG A 91 10.21 11.25 -12.81
CA ARG A 91 10.74 10.08 -12.10
C ARG A 91 10.29 10.15 -10.63
N PRO A 92 9.82 9.04 -10.03
CA PRO A 92 9.36 9.03 -8.64
C PRO A 92 10.38 9.61 -7.66
N VAL A 93 11.68 9.33 -7.85
CA VAL A 93 12.77 9.87 -7.01
C VAL A 93 12.81 11.40 -7.01
N ALA A 94 12.56 12.04 -8.16
CA ALA A 94 12.57 13.50 -8.25
C ALA A 94 11.35 14.11 -7.53
N ALA A 95 10.18 13.50 -7.68
CA ALA A 95 8.98 13.92 -6.96
C ALA A 95 9.11 13.70 -5.45
N LEU A 96 9.72 12.57 -5.05
CA LEU A 96 10.02 12.27 -3.66
C LEU A 96 11.01 13.29 -3.07
N GLY A 97 12.10 13.61 -3.78
CA GLY A 97 13.05 14.64 -3.34
C GLY A 97 12.42 16.01 -3.15
N GLU A 98 11.55 16.45 -4.07
CA GLU A 98 10.79 17.70 -3.92
C GLU A 98 9.81 17.63 -2.75
N TRP A 99 9.11 16.51 -2.58
CA TRP A 99 8.22 16.30 -1.45
C TRP A 99 9.01 16.39 -0.13
N LEU A 100 10.14 15.71 -0.01
CA LEU A 100 10.98 15.75 1.19
C LEU A 100 11.65 17.12 1.42
N SER A 101 11.83 17.92 0.36
CA SER A 101 12.48 19.22 0.45
C SER A 101 11.69 20.21 1.33
N GLY A 102 12.43 20.93 2.18
CA GLY A 102 11.85 21.88 3.13
C GLY A 102 11.17 21.26 4.35
N ARG A 103 11.15 19.92 4.46
CA ARG A 103 10.63 19.19 5.63
C ARG A 103 11.75 18.71 6.54
N ARG A 104 11.47 18.66 7.84
CA ARG A 104 12.28 18.03 8.87
C ARG A 104 11.59 16.76 9.34
N LEU A 105 11.92 15.65 8.70
CA LEU A 105 11.33 14.32 8.95
C LEU A 105 12.40 13.23 9.07
N LEU A 106 12.00 12.14 9.73
CA LEU A 106 12.75 10.89 9.77
C LEU A 106 12.10 9.87 8.83
N LEU A 107 12.86 9.36 7.88
CA LEU A 107 12.45 8.27 7.00
C LEU A 107 13.11 6.96 7.46
N VAL A 108 12.29 5.96 7.78
CA VAL A 108 12.75 4.62 8.12
C VAL A 108 12.59 3.70 6.92
N LEU A 109 13.71 3.14 6.43
CA LEU A 109 13.73 2.13 5.38
C LEU A 109 14.02 0.76 5.99
N ASP A 110 13.00 -0.08 6.13
CA ASP A 110 13.14 -1.41 6.73
C ASP A 110 13.42 -2.49 5.68
N CYS A 111 14.24 -3.48 6.03
CA CYS A 111 14.58 -4.64 5.19
C CYS A 111 15.35 -4.30 3.89
N CYS A 112 16.36 -3.43 3.96
CA CYS A 112 17.16 -3.03 2.79
C CYS A 112 18.09 -4.13 2.25
N GLU A 113 18.27 -5.26 2.95
CA GLU A 113 19.30 -6.27 2.65
C GLU A 113 19.20 -6.94 1.28
N ARG A 114 18.04 -6.89 0.61
CA ARG A 114 17.86 -7.50 -0.72
C ARG A 114 18.27 -6.60 -1.87
N ILE A 115 18.30 -5.28 -1.62
CA ILE A 115 18.49 -4.24 -2.63
C ILE A 115 19.43 -3.14 -2.11
N VAL A 116 20.48 -3.55 -1.38
CA VAL A 116 21.43 -2.68 -0.68
C VAL A 116 22.00 -1.58 -1.59
N GLY A 117 22.50 -1.95 -2.78
CA GLY A 117 23.09 -1.01 -3.74
C GLY A 117 22.09 0.05 -4.22
N PRO A 118 20.94 -0.35 -4.81
CA PRO A 118 19.88 0.59 -5.19
C PRO A 118 19.36 1.46 -4.03
N CYS A 119 19.18 0.89 -2.83
CA CYS A 119 18.80 1.65 -1.63
C CYS A 119 19.84 2.72 -1.28
N GLY A 120 21.13 2.38 -1.31
CA GLY A 120 22.20 3.34 -1.07
C GLY A 120 22.19 4.51 -2.06
N GLN A 121 21.97 4.23 -3.35
CA GLN A 121 21.88 5.26 -4.39
C GLN A 121 20.69 6.20 -4.16
N LEU A 122 19.50 5.63 -3.87
CA LEU A 122 18.30 6.41 -3.57
C LEU A 122 18.53 7.31 -2.36
N VAL A 123 19.02 6.76 -1.25
CA VAL A 123 19.26 7.51 -0.01
C VAL A 123 20.25 8.66 -0.24
N ALA A 124 21.32 8.45 -1.01
CA ALA A 124 22.27 9.49 -1.34
C ALA A 124 21.61 10.66 -2.12
N GLU A 125 20.76 10.35 -3.10
CA GLU A 125 20.03 11.36 -3.88
C GLU A 125 19.02 12.15 -3.02
N LEU A 126 18.29 11.47 -2.13
CA LEU A 126 17.33 12.10 -1.23
C LEU A 126 18.02 13.00 -0.18
N LEU A 127 19.13 12.54 0.41
CA LEU A 127 19.88 13.33 1.39
C LEU A 127 20.52 14.58 0.76
N ALA A 128 20.88 14.54 -0.52
CA ALA A 128 21.38 15.69 -1.27
C ALA A 128 20.28 16.71 -1.58
N SER A 129 19.07 16.26 -1.89
CA SER A 129 17.95 17.12 -2.29
C SER A 129 17.11 17.66 -1.12
N ALA A 130 17.13 17.00 0.04
CA ALA A 130 16.34 17.38 1.22
C ALA A 130 17.22 17.58 2.46
N PRO A 131 17.74 18.79 2.73
CA PRO A 131 18.66 19.05 3.84
C PRO A 131 18.12 18.73 5.24
N GLY A 132 16.79 18.78 5.43
CA GLY A 132 16.13 18.45 6.70
C GLY A 132 15.81 16.97 6.90
N LEU A 133 16.14 16.12 5.92
CA LEU A 133 15.91 14.67 5.96
C LEU A 133 16.98 13.97 6.81
N THR A 134 16.51 13.11 7.72
CA THR A 134 17.30 12.04 8.35
C THR A 134 16.74 10.69 7.93
N VAL A 135 17.62 9.72 7.66
CA VAL A 135 17.25 8.36 7.24
C VAL A 135 17.78 7.34 8.25
N LEU A 136 16.90 6.46 8.71
CA LEU A 136 17.23 5.28 9.51
C LEU A 136 16.97 4.04 8.65
N THR A 137 17.94 3.17 8.47
CA THR A 137 17.76 1.95 7.67
C THR A 137 18.00 0.71 8.50
N THR A 138 17.37 -0.40 8.12
CA THR A 138 17.71 -1.72 8.65
C THR A 138 18.22 -2.60 7.52
N SER A 139 19.34 -3.28 7.76
CA SER A 139 19.95 -4.17 6.78
C SER A 139 20.82 -5.21 7.49
N ARG A 140 21.22 -6.27 6.79
CA ARG A 140 22.23 -7.23 7.30
C ARG A 140 23.64 -6.69 7.14
N GLU A 141 23.86 -5.82 6.16
CA GLU A 141 25.14 -5.22 5.81
C GLU A 141 24.97 -3.71 5.53
N PRO A 142 26.06 -2.91 5.62
CA PRO A 142 26.01 -1.48 5.30
C PRO A 142 25.51 -1.19 3.88
N LEU A 143 24.89 -0.03 3.67
CA LEU A 143 24.47 0.44 2.34
C LEU A 143 25.64 0.86 1.45
N GLY A 144 26.78 1.20 2.05
CA GLY A 144 28.00 1.60 1.33
C GLY A 144 27.95 3.04 0.82
N THR A 145 27.25 3.91 1.55
CA THR A 145 27.07 5.33 1.17
C THR A 145 28.01 6.24 1.96
N ALA A 146 28.28 7.45 1.43
CA ALA A 146 29.06 8.45 2.13
C ALA A 146 28.33 8.94 3.39
N ASP A 147 29.07 9.20 4.47
CA ASP A 147 28.56 9.65 5.77
C ASP A 147 27.57 8.68 6.48
N GLU A 148 27.51 7.41 6.03
CA GLU A 148 26.74 6.35 6.67
C GLU A 148 27.30 6.02 8.06
N LYS A 149 26.45 6.12 9.09
CA LYS A 149 26.77 5.63 10.42
C LYS A 149 26.14 4.25 10.64
N CYS A 150 26.97 3.21 10.58
CA CYS A 150 26.53 1.88 10.98
C CYS A 150 26.46 1.74 12.50
N VAL A 151 25.35 1.16 12.99
CA VAL A 151 25.17 0.74 14.38
C VAL A 151 24.90 -0.76 14.36
N GLU A 152 25.83 -1.53 14.90
CA GLU A 152 25.68 -2.97 15.02
C GLU A 152 24.67 -3.30 16.11
N VAL A 153 23.72 -4.18 15.79
CA VAL A 153 22.68 -4.66 16.69
C VAL A 153 23.07 -6.07 17.14
N PRO A 154 23.59 -6.23 18.38
CA PRO A 154 23.95 -7.54 18.89
C PRO A 154 22.71 -8.38 19.24
N PRO A 155 22.85 -9.72 19.33
CA PRO A 155 21.87 -10.55 20.02
C PRO A 155 21.66 -10.10 21.48
N LEU A 156 20.56 -10.52 22.10
CA LEU A 156 20.31 -10.21 23.51
C LEU A 156 21.33 -10.94 24.40
N SER A 157 21.73 -10.30 25.49
CA SER A 157 22.63 -10.92 26.46
C SER A 157 21.94 -12.12 27.15
N ALA A 158 22.67 -13.24 27.21
CA ALA A 158 22.22 -14.53 27.73
C ALA A 158 23.12 -15.05 28.87
N GLY A 159 23.62 -14.16 29.74
CA GLY A 159 24.53 -14.52 30.85
C GLY A 159 24.49 -13.53 32.03
N ASP A 160 25.34 -13.78 33.03
CA ASP A 160 25.31 -13.22 34.41
C ASP A 160 25.20 -11.68 34.55
N ASP A 161 25.54 -10.90 33.51
CA ASP A 161 25.57 -9.43 33.56
C ASP A 161 24.34 -8.74 32.92
N GLY A 162 23.30 -9.47 32.53
CA GLY A 162 22.05 -8.85 32.06
C GLY A 162 21.16 -9.83 31.32
N ASP A 163 20.24 -10.46 32.02
CA ASP A 163 19.33 -11.50 31.54
C ASP A 163 18.23 -10.97 30.58
N GLU A 164 18.61 -10.23 29.52
CA GLU A 164 17.66 -9.70 28.55
C GLU A 164 16.98 -10.82 27.74
N ALA A 165 17.75 -11.84 27.34
CA ALA A 165 17.23 -13.01 26.64
C ALA A 165 16.24 -13.80 27.51
N VAL A 166 16.58 -14.01 28.79
CA VAL A 166 15.74 -14.71 29.77
C VAL A 166 14.49 -13.89 30.09
N ARG A 167 14.61 -12.56 30.29
CA ARG A 167 13.46 -11.67 30.50
C ARG A 167 12.51 -11.69 29.30
N LEU A 168 13.03 -11.63 28.07
CA LEU A 168 12.22 -11.77 26.87
C LEU A 168 11.53 -13.14 26.87
N PHE A 169 12.25 -14.22 27.19
CA PHE A 169 11.69 -15.56 27.24
C PHE A 169 10.52 -15.66 28.24
N HIS A 170 10.69 -15.19 29.47
CA HIS A 170 9.61 -15.19 30.47
C HIS A 170 8.40 -14.39 30.02
N GLU A 171 8.61 -13.21 29.45
CA GLU A 171 7.51 -12.35 29.01
C GLU A 171 6.73 -12.98 27.83
N ARG A 172 7.43 -13.62 26.90
CA ARG A 172 6.79 -14.34 25.78
C ARG A 172 6.16 -15.66 26.21
N ALA A 173 6.78 -16.38 27.14
CA ALA A 173 6.20 -17.58 27.74
C ALA A 173 4.89 -17.25 28.47
N ALA A 174 4.84 -16.16 29.24
CA ALA A 174 3.63 -15.74 29.95
C ALA A 174 2.47 -15.40 29.00
N ALA A 175 2.77 -14.82 27.84
CA ALA A 175 1.77 -14.52 26.81
C ALA A 175 1.26 -15.78 26.09
N VAL A 176 2.12 -16.78 25.89
CA VAL A 176 1.80 -17.99 25.13
C VAL A 176 1.18 -19.10 26.00
N ALA A 177 1.65 -19.27 27.23
CA ALA A 177 1.16 -20.27 28.18
C ALA A 177 0.78 -19.62 29.52
N PRO A 178 -0.37 -18.91 29.59
CA PRO A 178 -0.83 -18.27 30.82
C PRO A 178 -1.09 -19.33 31.90
N GLY A 179 -0.29 -19.32 32.98
CA GLY A 179 -0.39 -20.28 34.09
C GLY A 179 0.78 -21.27 34.19
N LEU A 180 1.69 -21.31 33.21
CA LEU A 180 2.95 -22.02 33.34
C LEU A 180 3.92 -21.20 34.21
N SER A 181 4.29 -21.71 35.39
CA SER A 181 5.38 -21.14 36.20
C SER A 181 6.70 -21.73 35.72
N LEU A 182 7.68 -20.86 35.49
CA LEU A 182 9.06 -21.20 35.12
C LEU A 182 10.05 -20.89 36.27
N ASP A 183 9.51 -20.70 37.47
CA ASP A 183 10.25 -20.23 38.66
C ASP A 183 10.89 -21.40 39.45
N ASP A 184 10.53 -22.64 39.12
CA ASP A 184 11.20 -23.79 39.72
C ASP A 184 12.66 -23.90 39.21
N PRO A 185 13.60 -24.38 40.06
CA PRO A 185 15.02 -24.41 39.69
C PRO A 185 15.34 -25.19 38.40
N GLY A 186 14.56 -26.23 38.10
CA GLY A 186 14.76 -27.04 36.89
C GLY A 186 14.36 -26.28 35.63
N SER A 187 13.24 -25.57 35.66
CA SER A 187 12.77 -24.75 34.54
C SER A 187 13.63 -23.51 34.33
N THR A 188 14.07 -22.84 35.41
CA THR A 188 15.00 -21.71 35.31
C THR A 188 16.31 -22.11 34.63
N ALA A 189 16.90 -23.25 35.02
CA ALA A 189 18.11 -23.76 34.39
C ALA A 189 17.89 -24.12 32.90
N ALA A 190 16.74 -24.70 32.56
CA ALA A 190 16.38 -25.02 31.19
C ALA A 190 16.19 -23.74 30.34
N VAL A 191 15.55 -22.70 30.87
CA VAL A 191 15.38 -21.41 30.17
C VAL A 191 16.73 -20.76 29.89
N ALA A 192 17.63 -20.70 30.88
CA ALA A 192 18.97 -20.16 30.69
C ALA A 192 19.74 -20.93 29.60
N GLU A 193 19.64 -22.25 29.60
CA GLU A 193 20.27 -23.11 28.59
C GLU A 193 19.68 -22.91 27.19
N ILE A 194 18.35 -22.76 27.06
CA ILE A 194 17.68 -22.41 25.80
C ILE A 194 18.20 -21.06 25.30
N CYS A 195 18.22 -20.03 26.16
CA CYS A 195 18.68 -18.69 25.80
C CYS A 195 20.12 -18.70 25.30
N ARG A 196 20.99 -19.47 25.96
CA ARG A 196 22.40 -19.64 25.57
C ARG A 196 22.56 -20.37 24.25
N ARG A 197 21.82 -21.46 24.02
CA ARG A 197 21.89 -22.26 22.78
C ARG A 197 21.33 -21.54 21.56
N LEU A 198 20.36 -20.65 21.77
CA LEU A 198 19.76 -19.84 20.72
C LEU A 198 20.48 -18.49 20.53
N ASP A 199 21.69 -18.36 21.10
CA ASP A 199 22.57 -17.19 21.00
C ASP A 199 21.88 -15.86 21.34
N GLY A 200 20.84 -15.89 22.19
CA GLY A 200 20.05 -14.70 22.52
C GLY A 200 19.32 -14.04 21.33
N ILE A 201 19.11 -14.76 20.22
CA ILE A 201 18.41 -14.22 19.04
C ILE A 201 16.90 -14.13 19.34
N PRO A 202 16.30 -12.92 19.37
CA PRO A 202 14.89 -12.73 19.76
C PRO A 202 13.90 -13.60 18.97
N LEU A 203 14.05 -13.71 17.64
CA LEU A 203 13.17 -14.56 16.83
C LEU A 203 13.25 -16.03 17.25
N ALA A 204 14.44 -16.56 17.53
CA ALA A 204 14.59 -17.95 17.97
C ALA A 204 13.97 -18.17 19.35
N LEU A 205 14.12 -17.20 20.26
CA LEU A 205 13.50 -17.25 21.58
C LEU A 205 11.97 -17.21 21.47
N GLU A 206 11.40 -16.34 20.63
CA GLU A 206 9.95 -16.31 20.38
C GLU A 206 9.43 -17.65 19.84
N LEU A 207 10.15 -18.25 18.89
CA LEU A 207 9.84 -19.59 18.38
C LEU A 207 9.92 -20.68 19.47
N ALA A 208 10.84 -20.56 20.44
CA ALA A 208 10.97 -21.48 21.58
C ALA A 208 9.85 -21.32 22.60
N CYS A 209 9.49 -20.08 22.94
CA CYS A 209 8.33 -19.82 23.79
C CYS A 209 7.04 -20.38 23.18
N ALA A 210 6.89 -20.33 21.85
CA ALA A 210 5.74 -20.88 21.15
C ALA A 210 5.54 -22.39 21.40
N GLN A 211 6.63 -23.14 21.64
CA GLN A 211 6.60 -24.58 21.88
C GLN A 211 6.16 -24.97 23.29
N LEU A 212 6.11 -24.01 24.23
CA LEU A 212 5.73 -24.26 25.64
C LEU A 212 4.27 -24.69 25.82
N ARG A 213 3.43 -24.55 24.78
CA ARG A 213 2.05 -25.05 24.79
C ARG A 213 1.97 -26.58 24.85
N GLU A 214 2.96 -27.25 24.24
CA GLU A 214 2.95 -28.71 24.05
C GLU A 214 4.16 -29.40 24.68
N ASN A 215 5.16 -28.64 25.11
CA ASN A 215 6.42 -29.17 25.63
C ASN A 215 6.86 -28.37 26.85
N SER A 216 7.50 -29.03 27.81
CA SER A 216 8.21 -28.40 28.92
C SER A 216 9.51 -27.74 28.45
N ALA A 217 10.03 -26.78 29.24
CA ALA A 217 11.31 -26.13 28.96
C ALA A 217 12.46 -27.16 28.89
N GLN A 218 12.41 -28.21 29.71
CA GLN A 218 13.39 -29.29 29.73
C GLN A 218 13.34 -30.13 28.44
N GLU A 219 12.14 -30.44 27.94
CA GLU A 219 11.98 -31.15 26.67
C GLU A 219 12.50 -30.34 25.48
N ILE A 220 12.22 -29.02 25.47
CA ILE A 220 12.76 -28.10 24.44
C ILE A 220 14.29 -28.12 24.49
N THR A 221 14.88 -28.02 25.69
CA THR A 221 16.34 -28.07 25.90
C THR A 221 16.95 -29.36 25.36
N GLY A 222 16.33 -30.52 25.68
CA GLY A 222 16.79 -31.83 25.21
C GLY A 222 16.77 -31.94 23.68
N ARG A 223 15.73 -31.41 23.03
CA ARG A 223 15.62 -31.42 21.56
C ARG A 223 16.60 -30.45 20.88
N LEU A 224 16.87 -29.29 21.49
CA LEU A 224 17.92 -28.38 21.02
C LEU A 224 19.29 -29.07 21.10
N ALA A 225 19.53 -29.90 22.11
CA ALA A 225 20.79 -30.62 22.26
C ALA A 225 21.05 -31.66 21.17
N SER A 226 20.10 -32.55 20.91
CA SER A 226 20.30 -33.58 19.89
C SER A 226 20.45 -32.99 18.48
N ARG A 227 19.74 -31.89 18.17
CA ARG A 227 19.65 -31.35 16.80
C ARG A 227 20.75 -30.36 16.44
N MET A 228 21.26 -29.59 17.40
CA MET A 228 22.42 -28.73 17.14
C MET A 228 23.68 -29.56 16.87
N GLU A 229 23.80 -30.75 17.45
CA GLU A 229 24.90 -31.69 17.19
C GLU A 229 24.83 -32.25 15.75
N GLU A 230 23.62 -32.53 15.22
CA GLU A 230 23.42 -32.99 13.83
C GLU A 230 23.66 -31.90 12.77
N LEU A 231 23.50 -30.61 13.12
CA LEU A 231 23.67 -29.47 12.21
C LEU A 231 25.14 -29.04 12.01
N THR A 232 26.11 -29.73 12.62
CA THR A 232 27.56 -29.43 12.53
C THR A 232 28.28 -30.06 11.34
N ASP A 233 27.58 -30.66 10.38
CA ASP A 233 28.18 -31.20 9.14
C ASP A 233 28.18 -30.12 8.02
N ASP A 234 29.34 -29.50 7.77
CA ASP A 234 29.41 -28.03 7.62
C ASP A 234 30.01 -27.46 6.30
N THR A 235 29.88 -28.10 5.15
CA THR A 235 30.62 -27.67 3.93
C THR A 235 29.81 -27.30 2.67
N LEU A 236 28.47 -27.36 2.66
CA LEU A 236 27.70 -27.28 1.40
C LEU A 236 26.84 -26.01 1.20
N TRP A 237 26.78 -25.08 2.17
CA TRP A 237 25.79 -23.98 2.13
C TRP A 237 26.41 -22.58 2.29
N PRO A 238 25.89 -21.56 1.58
CA PRO A 238 26.26 -20.16 1.81
C PRO A 238 26.05 -19.75 3.26
N ARG A 239 26.92 -18.88 3.81
CA ARG A 239 26.91 -18.45 5.23
C ARG A 239 25.52 -18.01 5.73
N ARG A 240 24.72 -17.36 4.87
CA ARG A 240 23.34 -16.94 5.17
C ARG A 240 22.38 -18.11 5.45
N HIS A 241 22.50 -19.22 4.73
CA HIS A 241 21.63 -20.39 4.90
C HIS A 241 22.01 -21.17 6.17
N ARG A 242 23.28 -21.10 6.59
CA ARG A 242 23.77 -21.67 7.86
C ARG A 242 23.13 -20.99 9.06
N ALA A 243 23.19 -19.65 9.13
CA ALA A 243 22.60 -18.88 10.22
C ALA A 243 21.08 -19.10 10.35
N LEU A 244 20.36 -19.17 9.22
CA LEU A 244 18.92 -19.48 9.20
C LEU A 244 18.63 -20.89 9.74
N ARG A 245 19.39 -21.92 9.32
CA ARG A 245 19.22 -23.29 9.82
C ARG A 245 19.51 -23.39 11.33
N THR A 246 20.54 -22.72 11.83
CA THR A 246 20.84 -22.70 13.26
C THR A 246 19.74 -22.02 14.08
N THR A 247 19.17 -20.93 13.55
CA THR A 247 18.17 -20.10 14.26
C THR A 247 16.76 -20.69 14.20
N ILE A 248 16.37 -21.29 13.06
CA ILE A 248 14.99 -21.68 12.73
C ILE A 248 14.84 -23.19 12.52
N GLY A 249 15.90 -23.90 12.13
CA GLY A 249 15.79 -25.29 11.69
C GLY A 249 15.19 -26.24 12.74
N TRP A 250 15.54 -26.02 14.01
CA TRP A 250 15.01 -26.79 15.11
C TRP A 250 13.49 -26.58 15.31
N SER A 251 12.96 -25.36 15.14
CA SER A 251 11.52 -25.07 15.28
C SER A 251 10.72 -25.60 14.10
N HIS A 252 11.29 -25.54 12.90
CA HIS A 252 10.72 -26.18 11.72
C HIS A 252 10.58 -27.69 11.90
N GLU A 253 11.57 -28.36 12.49
CA GLU A 253 11.49 -29.80 12.78
C GLU A 253 10.57 -30.17 13.95
N LEU A 254 10.03 -29.19 14.67
CA LEU A 254 8.96 -29.39 15.65
C LEU A 254 7.56 -29.24 15.03
N CYS A 255 7.47 -28.61 13.86
CA CYS A 255 6.23 -28.51 13.11
C CYS A 255 5.86 -29.90 12.55
N ALA A 256 4.58 -30.24 12.57
CA ALA A 256 4.05 -31.44 11.93
C ALA A 256 4.36 -31.42 10.41
N PRO A 257 4.45 -32.58 9.73
CA PRO A 257 4.82 -32.62 8.32
C PRO A 257 3.97 -31.72 7.40
N LEU A 258 2.66 -31.63 7.65
CA LEU A 258 1.77 -30.76 6.88
C LEU A 258 1.96 -29.27 7.18
N GLU A 259 2.28 -28.92 8.42
CA GLU A 259 2.61 -27.55 8.84
C GLU A 259 3.91 -27.08 8.15
N ARG A 260 4.93 -27.95 8.09
CA ARG A 260 6.19 -27.69 7.38
C ARG A 260 5.98 -27.48 5.89
N LEU A 261 5.18 -28.35 5.27
CA LEU A 261 4.84 -28.23 3.85
C LEU A 261 4.09 -26.91 3.58
N LEU A 262 3.10 -26.56 4.41
CA LEU A 262 2.39 -25.31 4.28
C LEU A 262 3.34 -24.12 4.44
N TRP A 263 4.22 -24.11 5.44
CA TRP A 263 5.20 -23.05 5.61
C TRP A 263 6.07 -22.88 4.35
N ALA A 264 6.62 -23.97 3.80
CA ALA A 264 7.39 -23.91 2.56
C ALA A 264 6.58 -23.28 1.41
N ARG A 265 5.33 -23.72 1.21
CA ARG A 265 4.45 -23.20 0.15
C ARG A 265 4.03 -21.75 0.36
N LEU A 266 3.79 -21.32 1.59
CA LEU A 266 3.43 -19.93 1.91
C LEU A 266 4.54 -18.93 1.60
N SER A 267 5.78 -19.39 1.36
CA SER A 267 6.90 -18.52 1.05
C SER A 267 6.78 -17.75 -0.28
N VAL A 268 5.88 -18.19 -1.18
CA VAL A 268 5.63 -17.52 -2.47
C VAL A 268 4.83 -16.23 -2.35
N PHE A 269 4.01 -16.10 -1.30
CA PHE A 269 3.28 -14.86 -1.04
C PHE A 269 4.26 -13.72 -0.75
N ARG A 270 3.82 -12.48 -0.93
CA ARG A 270 4.59 -11.27 -0.61
C ARG A 270 3.89 -10.40 0.43
N GLY A 271 2.57 -10.34 0.42
CA GLY A 271 1.75 -9.55 1.33
C GLY A 271 1.12 -10.35 2.46
N VAL A 272 -0.07 -9.89 2.87
CA VAL A 272 -0.94 -10.54 3.85
C VAL A 272 -1.60 -11.76 3.19
N ILE A 273 -1.58 -12.88 3.90
CA ILE A 273 -2.08 -14.17 3.45
C ILE A 273 -3.44 -14.38 4.08
N THR A 274 -4.50 -14.46 3.26
CA THR A 274 -5.82 -14.88 3.76
C THR A 274 -5.97 -16.39 3.63
N THR A 275 -6.86 -16.98 4.43
CA THR A 275 -7.16 -18.41 4.34
C THR A 275 -7.57 -18.84 2.93
N PRO A 276 -8.50 -18.14 2.23
CA PRO A 276 -8.85 -18.47 0.85
C PRO A 276 -7.66 -18.43 -0.13
N ASP A 277 -6.72 -17.50 0.05
CA ASP A 277 -5.54 -17.40 -0.79
C ASP A 277 -4.59 -18.58 -0.57
N ALA A 278 -4.33 -18.90 0.69
CA ALA A 278 -3.51 -20.05 1.06
C ALA A 278 -4.13 -21.35 0.54
N GLU A 279 -5.43 -21.51 0.62
CA GLU A 279 -6.13 -22.68 0.09
C GLU A 279 -5.98 -22.80 -1.43
N ALA A 280 -6.19 -21.70 -2.16
CA ALA A 280 -6.10 -21.69 -3.62
C ALA A 280 -4.68 -21.99 -4.13
N VAL A 281 -3.65 -21.49 -3.44
CA VAL A 281 -2.25 -21.59 -3.88
C VAL A 281 -1.56 -22.82 -3.31
N CYS A 282 -1.70 -23.07 -2.01
CA CYS A 282 -0.89 -24.06 -1.28
C CYS A 282 -1.53 -25.45 -1.20
N ALA A 283 -2.83 -25.61 -1.48
CA ALA A 283 -3.45 -26.93 -1.45
C ALA A 283 -2.96 -27.84 -2.59
N GLY A 284 -2.83 -29.14 -2.32
CA GLY A 284 -2.45 -30.17 -3.28
C GLY A 284 -1.50 -31.22 -2.71
N GLY A 285 -1.54 -32.42 -3.29
CA GLY A 285 -0.78 -33.56 -2.79
C GLY A 285 -1.26 -33.97 -1.39
N PRO A 286 -0.37 -34.06 -0.39
CA PRO A 286 -0.74 -34.48 0.96
C PRO A 286 -1.44 -33.40 1.79
N LEU A 287 -1.45 -32.15 1.34
CA LEU A 287 -2.15 -31.04 1.99
C LEU A 287 -3.46 -30.77 1.25
N ASP A 288 -4.57 -31.31 1.73
CA ASP A 288 -5.89 -30.99 1.19
C ASP A 288 -6.33 -29.57 1.58
N ALA A 289 -7.32 -29.02 0.88
CA ALA A 289 -7.80 -27.66 1.12
C ALA A 289 -8.38 -27.49 2.55
N GLY A 290 -9.07 -28.50 3.07
CA GLY A 290 -9.65 -28.46 4.43
C GLY A 290 -8.61 -28.45 5.55
N SER A 291 -7.38 -28.90 5.27
CA SER A 291 -6.26 -28.93 6.22
C SER A 291 -5.44 -27.65 6.23
N VAL A 292 -5.61 -26.75 5.24
CA VAL A 292 -4.87 -25.49 5.17
C VAL A 292 -5.24 -24.56 6.32
N ALA A 293 -6.53 -24.34 6.57
CA ALA A 293 -6.97 -23.43 7.63
C ALA A 293 -6.49 -23.87 9.03
N PRO A 294 -6.64 -25.15 9.44
CA PRO A 294 -6.04 -25.65 10.69
C PRO A 294 -4.53 -25.48 10.73
N ALA A 295 -3.82 -25.75 9.62
CA ALA A 295 -2.36 -25.61 9.58
C ALA A 295 -1.90 -24.13 9.67
N LEU A 296 -2.67 -23.17 9.12
CA LEU A 296 -2.42 -21.74 9.32
C LEU A 296 -2.54 -21.35 10.79
N GLU A 297 -3.58 -21.83 11.47
CA GLU A 297 -3.77 -21.58 12.91
C GLU A 297 -2.61 -22.16 13.72
N ARG A 298 -2.19 -23.40 13.42
CA ARG A 298 -1.05 -24.05 14.06
C ARG A 298 0.25 -23.28 13.84
N LEU A 299 0.53 -22.85 12.62
CA LEU A 299 1.72 -22.04 12.30
C LEU A 299 1.68 -20.67 13.00
N ALA A 300 0.49 -20.08 13.18
CA ALA A 300 0.34 -18.87 13.97
C ALA A 300 0.61 -19.11 15.46
N ASP A 301 0.10 -20.20 16.02
CA ASP A 301 0.35 -20.59 17.41
C ASP A 301 1.83 -20.90 17.67
N GLN A 302 2.53 -21.42 16.65
CA GLN A 302 3.97 -21.66 16.63
C GLN A 302 4.81 -20.39 16.35
N SER A 303 4.19 -19.21 16.24
CA SER A 303 4.83 -17.93 15.92
C SER A 303 5.56 -17.89 14.57
N VAL A 304 5.26 -18.83 13.66
CA VAL A 304 5.73 -18.80 12.28
C VAL A 304 4.96 -17.73 11.49
N LEU A 305 3.67 -17.60 11.78
CA LEU A 305 2.79 -16.58 11.22
C LEU A 305 2.35 -15.59 12.31
N ARG A 306 2.20 -14.33 11.94
CA ARG A 306 1.56 -13.30 12.78
C ARG A 306 0.16 -13.03 12.27
N ARG A 307 -0.84 -13.00 13.15
CA ARG A 307 -2.20 -12.60 12.79
C ARG A 307 -2.22 -11.08 12.52
N THR A 308 -2.87 -10.65 11.45
CA THR A 308 -2.96 -9.24 11.03
C THR A 308 -4.33 -9.01 10.40
N GLY A 309 -5.23 -8.33 11.14
CA GLY A 309 -6.64 -8.25 10.75
C GLY A 309 -7.24 -9.66 10.59
N ASP A 310 -7.86 -9.91 9.45
CA ASP A 310 -8.46 -11.20 9.09
C ASP A 310 -7.48 -12.16 8.38
N GLY A 311 -6.19 -11.82 8.31
CA GLY A 311 -5.16 -12.59 7.62
C GLY A 311 -3.91 -12.87 8.45
N TYR A 312 -2.89 -13.37 7.78
CA TYR A 312 -1.60 -13.78 8.35
C TYR A 312 -0.44 -13.06 7.64
N ARG A 313 0.63 -12.76 8.38
CA ARG A 313 1.89 -12.24 7.83
C ARG A 313 3.04 -13.13 8.26
N MET A 314 3.89 -13.51 7.30
CA MET A 314 5.13 -14.25 7.56
C MET A 314 6.31 -13.28 7.61
N LEU A 315 7.17 -13.43 8.63
CA LEU A 315 8.41 -12.66 8.72
C LEU A 315 9.38 -13.07 7.60
N ASP A 316 10.12 -12.13 7.03
CA ASP A 316 11.02 -12.41 5.89
C ASP A 316 12.04 -13.49 6.17
N THR A 317 12.61 -13.50 7.39
CA THR A 317 13.56 -14.53 7.79
C THR A 317 12.94 -15.93 7.76
N LEU A 318 11.65 -16.06 8.13
CA LEU A 318 10.91 -17.32 8.05
C LEU A 318 10.47 -17.62 6.61
N ARG A 319 10.13 -16.60 5.82
CA ARG A 319 9.77 -16.72 4.41
C ARG A 319 10.95 -17.22 3.58
N GLU A 320 12.14 -16.68 3.80
CA GLU A 320 13.40 -17.13 3.19
C GLU A 320 13.69 -18.58 3.53
N TYR A 321 13.52 -18.97 4.80
CA TYR A 321 13.70 -20.34 5.22
C TYR A 321 12.69 -21.29 4.56
N GLY A 322 11.41 -20.88 4.46
CA GLY A 322 10.38 -21.61 3.72
C GLY A 322 10.71 -21.75 2.22
N ALA A 323 11.20 -20.68 1.58
CA ALA A 323 11.57 -20.68 0.16
C ALA A 323 12.74 -21.63 -0.13
N MET A 324 13.70 -21.75 0.79
CA MET A 324 14.76 -22.76 0.68
C MET A 324 14.19 -24.17 0.65
N TRP A 325 13.26 -24.49 1.57
CA TRP A 325 12.60 -25.80 1.58
C TRP A 325 11.71 -26.02 0.36
N LEU A 326 11.05 -24.99 -0.14
CA LEU A 326 10.24 -25.08 -1.35
C LEU A 326 11.09 -25.47 -2.57
N ALA A 327 12.31 -24.91 -2.67
CA ALA A 327 13.28 -25.28 -3.71
C ALA A 327 13.78 -26.73 -3.53
N GLU A 328 14.06 -27.18 -2.31
CA GLU A 328 14.44 -28.57 -2.04
C GLU A 328 13.31 -29.58 -2.36
N LEU A 329 12.06 -29.16 -2.21
CA LEU A 329 10.88 -29.93 -2.63
C LEU A 329 10.67 -29.90 -4.15
N ALA A 330 11.41 -29.06 -4.88
CA ALA A 330 11.25 -28.81 -6.31
C ALA A 330 9.81 -28.43 -6.71
N GLU A 331 9.12 -27.70 -5.83
CA GLU A 331 7.77 -27.18 -6.11
C GLU A 331 7.76 -25.65 -6.37
N ASP A 332 8.93 -25.01 -6.42
CA ASP A 332 9.08 -23.55 -6.61
C ASP A 332 8.37 -23.04 -7.88
N ALA A 333 8.63 -23.68 -9.03
CA ALA A 333 7.98 -23.31 -10.28
C ALA A 333 6.46 -23.56 -10.25
N LEU A 334 6.03 -24.67 -9.64
CA LEU A 334 4.61 -25.05 -9.51
C LEU A 334 3.84 -24.03 -8.67
N LEU A 335 4.40 -23.63 -7.52
CA LEU A 335 3.74 -22.70 -6.61
C LEU A 335 3.78 -21.26 -7.15
N ALA A 336 4.84 -20.87 -7.86
CA ALA A 336 4.88 -19.58 -8.56
C ALA A 336 3.78 -19.47 -9.62
N ASP A 337 3.58 -20.50 -10.43
CA ASP A 337 2.51 -20.56 -11.44
C ASP A 337 1.11 -20.52 -10.80
N ARG A 338 0.88 -21.28 -9.72
CA ARG A 338 -0.39 -21.26 -8.98
C ARG A 338 -0.67 -19.90 -8.34
N HIS A 339 0.33 -19.31 -7.69
CA HIS A 339 0.24 -17.97 -7.10
C HIS A 339 -0.13 -16.95 -8.18
N ALA A 340 0.59 -16.96 -9.29
CA ALA A 340 0.37 -16.03 -10.38
C ALA A 340 -1.03 -16.16 -11.00
N ARG A 341 -1.49 -17.38 -11.27
CA ARG A 341 -2.85 -17.65 -11.77
C ARG A 341 -3.93 -17.24 -10.79
N HIS A 342 -3.71 -17.48 -9.50
CA HIS A 342 -4.66 -17.07 -8.45
C HIS A 342 -4.82 -15.55 -8.41
N PHE A 343 -3.72 -14.79 -8.39
CA PHE A 343 -3.79 -13.33 -8.36
C PHE A 343 -4.25 -12.70 -9.69
N ALA A 344 -3.99 -13.35 -10.83
CA ALA A 344 -4.64 -13.00 -12.09
C ALA A 344 -6.17 -13.19 -12.01
N HIS A 345 -6.64 -14.30 -11.44
CA HIS A 345 -8.06 -14.54 -11.21
C HIS A 345 -8.67 -13.49 -10.27
N VAL A 346 -7.99 -13.13 -9.18
CA VAL A 346 -8.41 -12.04 -8.27
C VAL A 346 -8.59 -10.72 -9.03
N ALA A 347 -7.65 -10.35 -9.91
CA ALA A 347 -7.77 -9.14 -10.73
C ALA A 347 -8.97 -9.19 -11.68
N VAL A 348 -9.23 -10.34 -12.31
CA VAL A 348 -10.39 -10.55 -13.19
C VAL A 348 -11.71 -10.46 -12.41
N GLN A 349 -11.80 -11.09 -11.23
CA GLN A 349 -12.98 -11.02 -10.37
C GLN A 349 -13.23 -9.59 -9.87
N ALA A 350 -12.18 -8.86 -9.50
CA ALA A 350 -12.28 -7.45 -9.12
C ALA A 350 -12.83 -6.59 -10.28
N TYR A 351 -12.31 -6.79 -11.49
CA TYR A 351 -12.79 -6.07 -12.67
C TYR A 351 -14.27 -6.39 -12.98
N ALA A 352 -14.67 -7.67 -12.92
CA ALA A 352 -16.05 -8.09 -13.15
C ALA A 352 -17.01 -7.60 -12.05
N GLY A 353 -16.56 -7.63 -10.79
CA GLY A 353 -17.31 -7.17 -9.62
C GLY A 353 -17.30 -5.65 -9.40
N TRP A 354 -16.70 -4.87 -10.32
CA TRP A 354 -16.60 -3.43 -10.20
C TRP A 354 -17.98 -2.73 -10.22
N LEU A 355 -18.91 -3.24 -11.03
CA LEU A 355 -20.30 -2.76 -11.08
C LEU A 355 -21.14 -3.57 -10.06
N GLY A 356 -21.03 -3.21 -8.78
CA GLY A 356 -21.74 -3.93 -7.74
C GLY A 356 -21.49 -3.38 -6.33
N PRO A 357 -22.21 -3.89 -5.32
CA PRO A 357 -22.04 -3.51 -3.92
C PRO A 357 -20.66 -3.91 -3.34
N SER A 358 -19.98 -4.88 -3.96
CA SER A 358 -18.64 -5.33 -3.56
C SER A 358 -17.52 -4.43 -4.09
N GLN A 359 -17.84 -3.31 -4.76
CA GLN A 359 -16.83 -2.43 -5.35
C GLN A 359 -15.79 -1.97 -4.33
N VAL A 360 -16.23 -1.48 -3.16
CA VAL A 360 -15.34 -1.04 -2.07
C VAL A 360 -14.42 -2.17 -1.61
N LEU A 361 -14.98 -3.37 -1.39
CA LEU A 361 -14.21 -4.55 -1.01
C LEU A 361 -13.12 -4.89 -2.05
N TRP A 362 -13.42 -4.77 -3.34
CA TRP A 362 -12.45 -5.01 -4.40
C TRP A 362 -11.33 -3.96 -4.45
N TYR A 363 -11.63 -2.69 -4.15
CA TYR A 363 -10.60 -1.65 -4.03
C TYR A 363 -9.62 -1.95 -2.90
N HIS A 364 -10.12 -2.26 -1.69
CA HIS A 364 -9.26 -2.68 -0.57
C HIS A 364 -8.47 -3.93 -0.92
N ARG A 365 -9.14 -4.93 -1.50
CA ARG A 365 -8.52 -6.20 -1.85
C ARG A 365 -7.35 -6.03 -2.82
N ILE A 366 -7.50 -5.21 -3.86
CA ILE A 366 -6.43 -4.94 -4.82
C ILE A 366 -5.30 -4.12 -4.19
N ALA A 367 -5.61 -3.17 -3.30
CA ALA A 367 -4.61 -2.41 -2.57
C ALA A 367 -3.80 -3.32 -1.62
N ASP A 368 -4.47 -4.14 -0.81
CA ASP A 368 -3.86 -5.04 0.18
C ASP A 368 -3.00 -6.13 -0.47
N THR A 369 -3.32 -6.52 -1.71
CA THR A 369 -2.62 -7.56 -2.47
C THR A 369 -1.64 -6.99 -3.50
N HIS A 370 -1.34 -5.69 -3.46
CA HIS A 370 -0.48 -5.02 -4.44
C HIS A 370 0.85 -5.76 -4.69
N ALA A 371 1.57 -6.13 -3.62
CA ALA A 371 2.86 -6.82 -3.73
C ALA A 371 2.73 -8.22 -4.39
N ASP A 372 1.64 -8.94 -4.11
CA ASP A 372 1.36 -10.24 -4.72
C ASP A 372 0.93 -10.08 -6.19
N LEU A 373 0.18 -9.03 -6.53
CA LEU A 373 -0.18 -8.71 -7.93
C LEU A 373 1.06 -8.38 -8.78
N CYS A 374 2.02 -7.64 -8.22
CA CYS A 374 3.29 -7.36 -8.89
C CYS A 374 4.11 -8.65 -9.10
N ALA A 375 4.28 -9.46 -8.05
CA ALA A 375 5.01 -10.74 -8.16
C ALA A 375 4.37 -11.69 -9.19
N ALA A 376 3.04 -11.74 -9.22
CA ALA A 376 2.29 -12.51 -10.21
C ALA A 376 2.54 -11.99 -11.64
N LEU A 377 2.49 -10.68 -11.88
CA LEU A 377 2.74 -10.10 -13.20
C LEU A 377 4.18 -10.33 -13.67
N ASP A 378 5.17 -10.20 -12.79
CA ASP A 378 6.57 -10.48 -13.16
C ASP A 378 6.76 -11.94 -13.57
N HIS A 379 6.10 -12.88 -12.89
CA HIS A 379 6.09 -14.29 -13.28
C HIS A 379 5.37 -14.51 -14.63
N LEU A 380 4.15 -13.99 -14.79
CA LEU A 380 3.36 -14.17 -16.01
C LEU A 380 4.01 -13.52 -17.23
N LEU A 381 4.73 -12.41 -17.07
CA LEU A 381 5.46 -11.78 -18.17
C LEU A 381 6.50 -12.72 -18.81
N ALA A 382 7.07 -13.64 -18.03
CA ALA A 382 8.00 -14.65 -18.52
C ALA A 382 7.28 -15.91 -19.03
N GLU A 383 6.27 -16.39 -18.31
CA GLU A 383 5.68 -17.72 -18.52
C GLU A 383 4.36 -17.72 -19.32
N ASP A 384 3.51 -16.71 -19.13
CA ASP A 384 2.21 -16.58 -19.82
C ASP A 384 1.88 -15.10 -20.14
N PRO A 385 2.48 -14.55 -21.21
CA PRO A 385 2.27 -13.18 -21.65
C PRO A 385 0.80 -12.77 -21.87
N GLU A 386 -0.07 -13.69 -22.29
CA GLU A 386 -1.48 -13.38 -22.56
C GLU A 386 -2.23 -13.14 -21.25
N MET A 387 -2.03 -14.00 -20.26
CA MET A 387 -2.59 -13.82 -18.92
C MET A 387 -1.98 -12.61 -18.21
N ALA A 388 -0.70 -12.30 -18.43
CA ALA A 388 -0.08 -11.06 -17.94
C ALA A 388 -0.80 -9.81 -18.49
N MET A 389 -1.10 -9.80 -19.80
CA MET A 389 -1.82 -8.70 -20.45
C MET A 389 -3.25 -8.55 -19.93
N GLU A 390 -3.96 -9.67 -19.74
CA GLU A 390 -5.28 -9.66 -19.14
C GLU A 390 -5.25 -9.05 -17.73
N MET A 391 -4.37 -9.58 -16.87
CA MET A 391 -4.22 -9.18 -15.48
C MET A 391 -3.87 -7.69 -15.37
N ALA A 392 -2.88 -7.22 -16.14
CA ALA A 392 -2.47 -5.82 -16.14
C ALA A 392 -3.61 -4.88 -16.56
N GLY A 393 -4.38 -5.24 -17.60
CA GLY A 393 -5.55 -4.49 -18.04
C GLY A 393 -6.67 -4.44 -17.00
N CYS A 394 -6.88 -5.53 -16.23
CA CYS A 394 -7.89 -5.59 -15.17
C CYS A 394 -7.46 -4.80 -13.92
N ALA A 395 -6.19 -4.89 -13.51
CA ALA A 395 -5.66 -4.20 -12.34
C ALA A 395 -5.47 -2.69 -12.55
N GLY A 396 -5.19 -2.26 -13.80
CA GLY A 396 -4.80 -0.87 -14.10
C GLY A 396 -5.82 0.21 -13.68
N LEU A 397 -7.13 -0.10 -13.68
CA LEU A 397 -8.15 0.82 -13.17
C LEU A 397 -8.00 1.09 -11.67
N PHE A 398 -7.81 0.01 -10.90
CA PHE A 398 -7.70 0.09 -9.45
C PHE A 398 -6.41 0.81 -9.06
N TRP A 399 -5.28 0.44 -9.68
CA TRP A 399 -4.01 1.13 -9.44
C TRP A 399 -4.06 2.62 -9.77
N SER A 400 -4.80 3.01 -10.80
CA SER A 400 -5.00 4.42 -11.14
C SER A 400 -5.74 5.23 -10.06
N CYS A 401 -6.58 4.57 -9.26
CA CYS A 401 -7.33 5.18 -8.16
C CYS A 401 -6.62 5.04 -6.81
N CYS A 402 -5.90 3.94 -6.59
CA CYS A 402 -5.18 3.64 -5.34
C CYS A 402 -3.80 4.32 -5.24
N GLY A 403 -3.38 5.07 -6.26
CA GLY A 403 -2.11 5.82 -6.25
C GLY A 403 -0.90 5.08 -6.82
N HIS A 404 -1.08 3.94 -7.47
CA HIS A 404 0.01 3.15 -8.06
C HIS A 404 0.16 3.41 -9.56
N LEU A 405 0.08 4.68 -10.00
CA LEU A 405 0.11 5.05 -11.43
C LEU A 405 1.43 4.69 -12.13
N HIS A 406 2.57 4.84 -11.44
CA HIS A 406 3.87 4.51 -12.00
C HIS A 406 4.01 3.00 -12.23
N GLN A 407 3.55 2.17 -11.29
CA GLN A 407 3.50 0.72 -11.45
C GLN A 407 2.55 0.32 -12.58
N ALA A 408 1.35 0.92 -12.62
CA ALA A 408 0.39 0.68 -13.68
C ALA A 408 1.01 0.96 -15.05
N ARG A 409 1.65 2.12 -15.23
CA ARG A 409 2.34 2.47 -16.47
C ARG A 409 3.42 1.45 -16.83
N SER A 410 4.30 1.13 -15.90
CA SER A 410 5.42 0.20 -16.12
C SER A 410 4.93 -1.16 -16.62
N TYR A 411 3.99 -1.80 -15.92
CA TYR A 411 3.45 -3.10 -16.33
C TYR A 411 2.65 -3.03 -17.63
N LEU A 412 1.83 -1.99 -17.82
CA LEU A 412 1.03 -1.83 -19.04
C LEU A 412 1.92 -1.60 -20.28
N GLU A 413 2.98 -0.79 -20.17
CA GLU A 413 3.95 -0.61 -21.24
C GLU A 413 4.71 -1.91 -21.54
N ARG A 414 5.14 -2.66 -20.51
CA ARG A 414 5.80 -3.97 -20.65
C ARG A 414 4.92 -4.98 -21.40
N VAL A 415 3.66 -5.18 -20.99
CA VAL A 415 2.75 -6.13 -21.66
C VAL A 415 2.38 -5.69 -23.08
N LEU A 416 2.22 -4.38 -23.33
CA LEU A 416 1.84 -3.86 -24.64
C LEU A 416 2.99 -3.92 -25.68
N ALA A 417 4.24 -3.93 -25.20
CA ALA A 417 5.44 -4.13 -26.01
C ALA A 417 5.64 -5.59 -26.47
N LEU A 418 4.94 -6.56 -25.87
CA LEU A 418 5.01 -7.96 -26.28
C LEU A 418 4.35 -8.16 -27.65
N PRO A 419 4.89 -9.05 -28.51
CA PRO A 419 4.39 -9.31 -29.86
C PRO A 419 3.13 -10.20 -29.86
N LEU A 420 2.15 -9.87 -29.01
CA LEU A 420 0.91 -10.62 -28.85
C LEU A 420 -0.17 -10.20 -29.87
N SER A 421 -1.06 -11.15 -30.16
CA SER A 421 -2.15 -10.96 -31.10
C SER A 421 -3.18 -9.93 -30.61
N ALA A 422 -3.99 -9.40 -31.53
CA ALA A 422 -5.07 -8.50 -31.18
C ALA A 422 -6.17 -9.24 -30.39
N GLY A 423 -6.86 -8.53 -29.52
CA GLY A 423 -7.97 -9.08 -28.75
C GLY A 423 -8.40 -8.18 -27.59
N PRO A 424 -9.43 -8.60 -26.84
CA PRO A 424 -10.04 -7.80 -25.78
C PRO A 424 -9.07 -7.44 -24.65
N HIS A 425 -8.10 -8.32 -24.33
CA HIS A 425 -7.07 -8.05 -23.32
C HIS A 425 -6.16 -6.88 -23.74
N ARG A 426 -5.76 -6.84 -25.01
CA ARG A 426 -4.95 -5.73 -25.56
C ARG A 426 -5.73 -4.42 -25.54
N THR A 427 -7.00 -4.44 -25.95
CA THR A 427 -7.85 -3.24 -25.89
C THR A 427 -8.01 -2.73 -24.46
N ARG A 428 -8.19 -3.63 -23.48
CA ARG A 428 -8.27 -3.26 -22.06
C ARG A 428 -6.95 -2.69 -21.55
N ALA A 429 -5.80 -3.28 -21.90
CA ALA A 429 -4.49 -2.77 -21.53
C ALA A 429 -4.22 -1.38 -22.14
N LEU A 430 -4.55 -1.16 -23.42
CA LEU A 430 -4.46 0.16 -24.06
C LEU A 430 -5.36 1.19 -23.38
N TRP A 431 -6.59 0.80 -23.04
CA TRP A 431 -7.50 1.65 -22.29
C TRP A 431 -6.90 2.07 -20.94
N ALA A 432 -6.45 1.10 -20.13
CA ALA A 432 -5.87 1.35 -18.82
C ALA A 432 -4.60 2.22 -18.91
N LEU A 433 -3.76 2.03 -19.94
CA LEU A 433 -2.58 2.85 -20.17
C LEU A 433 -2.98 4.29 -20.54
N GLY A 434 -3.99 4.46 -21.41
CA GLY A 434 -4.50 5.79 -21.77
C GLY A 434 -5.05 6.56 -20.57
N ILE A 435 -5.76 5.88 -19.66
CA ILE A 435 -6.18 6.47 -18.38
C ILE A 435 -4.97 6.86 -17.54
N THR A 436 -4.01 5.96 -17.36
CA THR A 436 -2.78 6.19 -16.58
C THR A 436 -2.00 7.41 -17.08
N LEU A 437 -1.74 7.47 -18.40
CA LEU A 437 -1.05 8.57 -19.05
C LEU A 437 -1.82 9.89 -18.93
N THR A 438 -3.15 9.85 -19.08
CA THR A 438 -3.99 11.04 -18.88
C THR A 438 -3.87 11.54 -17.44
N LEU A 439 -3.88 10.62 -16.48
CA LEU A 439 -3.75 10.99 -15.08
C LEU A 439 -2.35 11.51 -14.74
N GLN A 440 -1.32 11.09 -15.47
CA GLN A 440 0.04 11.61 -15.35
C GLN A 440 0.27 12.95 -16.07
N GLY A 441 -0.73 13.50 -16.77
CA GLY A 441 -0.58 14.72 -17.57
C GLY A 441 0.05 14.51 -18.94
N GLU A 442 0.33 13.27 -19.34
CA GLU A 442 0.96 12.90 -20.62
C GLU A 442 -0.06 12.85 -21.76
N HIS A 443 -0.78 13.97 -21.96
CA HIS A 443 -1.98 14.02 -22.80
C HIS A 443 -1.74 13.67 -24.28
N GLU A 444 -0.55 13.98 -24.81
CA GLU A 444 -0.18 13.58 -26.19
C GLU A 444 -0.01 12.07 -26.32
N ALA A 445 0.72 11.45 -25.39
CA ALA A 445 0.90 10.00 -25.36
C ALA A 445 -0.43 9.28 -25.09
N ALA A 446 -1.26 9.82 -24.18
CA ALA A 446 -2.60 9.34 -23.92
C ALA A 446 -3.49 9.42 -25.16
N SER A 447 -3.42 10.51 -25.94
CA SER A 447 -4.19 10.67 -27.18
C SER A 447 -3.81 9.63 -28.23
N ARG A 448 -2.50 9.35 -28.41
CA ARG A 448 -2.03 8.27 -29.30
C ARG A 448 -2.53 6.90 -28.85
N THR A 449 -2.37 6.61 -27.56
CA THR A 449 -2.80 5.36 -26.95
C THR A 449 -4.32 5.16 -27.06
N GLY A 450 -5.10 6.22 -26.87
CA GLY A 450 -6.56 6.21 -27.03
C GLY A 450 -6.99 5.92 -28.47
N GLU A 451 -6.25 6.42 -29.46
CA GLU A 451 -6.52 6.13 -30.86
C GLU A 451 -6.16 4.68 -31.23
N GLU A 452 -5.05 4.15 -30.72
CA GLU A 452 -4.71 2.73 -30.81
C GLU A 452 -5.79 1.85 -30.17
N CYS A 453 -6.26 2.22 -28.97
CA CYS A 453 -7.35 1.56 -28.27
C CYS A 453 -8.63 1.55 -29.11
N ARG A 454 -8.96 2.67 -29.78
CA ARG A 454 -10.11 2.79 -30.67
C ARG A 454 -9.99 1.85 -31.88
N HIS A 455 -8.81 1.74 -32.47
CA HIS A 455 -8.56 0.82 -33.58
C HIS A 455 -8.63 -0.65 -33.14
N ALA A 456 -8.09 -0.97 -31.96
CA ALA A 456 -8.18 -2.31 -31.39
C ALA A 456 -9.64 -2.70 -31.09
N ALA A 457 -10.40 -1.82 -30.42
CA ALA A 457 -11.81 -2.01 -30.13
C ALA A 457 -12.67 -2.24 -31.38
N GLN A 458 -12.36 -1.57 -32.49
CA GLN A 458 -13.05 -1.77 -33.77
C GLN A 458 -12.81 -3.16 -34.37
N ARG A 459 -11.62 -3.74 -34.16
CA ARG A 459 -11.30 -5.09 -34.61
C ARG A 459 -11.96 -6.15 -33.73
N ASP A 460 -11.99 -5.89 -32.41
CA ASP A 460 -12.61 -6.80 -31.43
C ASP A 460 -14.12 -6.92 -31.64
N GLY A 461 -14.78 -5.84 -32.08
CA GLY A 461 -16.22 -5.82 -32.36
C GLY A 461 -17.13 -5.88 -31.12
N ALA A 462 -16.55 -5.89 -29.91
CA ALA A 462 -17.29 -5.96 -28.65
C ALA A 462 -17.81 -4.57 -28.21
N PRO A 463 -19.08 -4.44 -27.80
CA PRO A 463 -19.65 -3.21 -27.24
C PRO A 463 -18.81 -2.54 -26.13
N GLU A 464 -18.36 -3.35 -25.17
CA GLU A 464 -17.55 -2.89 -24.04
C GLU A 464 -16.21 -2.28 -24.49
N ALA A 465 -15.57 -2.87 -25.50
CA ALA A 465 -14.31 -2.39 -26.06
C ALA A 465 -14.44 -0.98 -26.65
N VAL A 466 -15.54 -0.70 -27.34
CA VAL A 466 -15.83 0.63 -27.90
C VAL A 466 -16.04 1.66 -26.80
N LEU A 467 -16.73 1.29 -25.72
CA LEU A 467 -16.94 2.16 -24.57
C LEU A 467 -15.64 2.44 -23.81
N LEU A 468 -14.77 1.45 -23.64
CA LEU A 468 -13.43 1.64 -23.06
C LEU A 468 -12.61 2.66 -23.88
N ALA A 469 -12.52 2.49 -25.19
CA ALA A 469 -11.81 3.43 -26.05
C ALA A 469 -12.41 4.84 -25.97
N ALA A 470 -13.73 4.96 -26.02
CA ALA A 470 -14.42 6.25 -25.90
C ALA A 470 -14.18 6.91 -24.54
N HIS A 471 -14.16 6.14 -23.45
CA HIS A 471 -13.86 6.63 -22.11
C HIS A 471 -12.45 7.21 -22.04
N SER A 472 -11.43 6.47 -22.48
CA SER A 472 -10.04 6.94 -22.49
C SER A 472 -9.87 8.22 -23.33
N MET A 473 -10.39 8.25 -24.56
CA MET A 473 -10.29 9.41 -25.44
C MET A 473 -11.03 10.63 -24.88
N SER A 474 -12.29 10.46 -24.47
CA SER A 474 -13.09 11.57 -23.94
C SER A 474 -12.51 12.14 -22.66
N PHE A 475 -11.97 11.29 -21.77
CA PHE A 475 -11.27 11.75 -20.58
C PHE A 475 -10.02 12.55 -20.93
N THR A 476 -9.21 12.07 -21.88
CA THR A 476 -8.03 12.81 -22.37
C THR A 476 -8.43 14.18 -22.93
N TYR A 477 -9.47 14.23 -23.78
CA TYR A 477 -9.96 15.50 -24.34
C TYR A 477 -10.47 16.46 -23.27
N LEU A 478 -11.15 15.95 -22.24
CA LEU A 478 -11.62 16.77 -21.12
C LEU A 478 -10.42 17.39 -20.38
N MET A 479 -9.39 16.61 -20.08
CA MET A 479 -8.18 17.08 -19.41
C MET A 479 -7.37 18.09 -20.24
N MET A 480 -7.46 18.00 -21.57
CA MET A 480 -6.86 18.99 -22.49
C MET A 480 -7.70 20.28 -22.65
N GLY A 481 -8.77 20.47 -21.87
CA GLY A 481 -9.64 21.64 -21.98
C GLY A 481 -10.50 21.65 -23.25
N ARG A 482 -10.85 20.48 -23.79
CA ARG A 482 -11.67 20.32 -25.01
C ARG A 482 -13.03 19.67 -24.69
N PRO A 483 -13.87 20.31 -23.86
CA PRO A 483 -15.10 19.68 -23.35
C PRO A 483 -16.12 19.36 -24.45
N LEU A 484 -16.20 20.15 -25.53
CA LEU A 484 -17.09 19.84 -26.65
C LEU A 484 -16.69 18.54 -27.36
N THR A 485 -15.39 18.29 -27.54
CA THR A 485 -14.89 17.06 -28.15
C THR A 485 -15.11 15.87 -27.22
N ALA A 486 -14.83 16.02 -25.92
CA ALA A 486 -15.11 15.00 -24.91
C ALA A 486 -16.60 14.61 -24.86
N TYR A 487 -17.50 15.61 -24.89
CA TYR A 487 -18.94 15.42 -24.98
C TYR A 487 -19.30 14.64 -26.24
N ALA A 488 -18.87 15.07 -27.42
CA ALA A 488 -19.23 14.42 -28.68
C ALA A 488 -18.78 12.95 -28.75
N VAL A 489 -17.59 12.63 -28.23
CA VAL A 489 -17.06 11.25 -28.21
C VAL A 489 -17.86 10.38 -27.25
N SER A 490 -18.09 10.84 -26.02
CA SER A 490 -18.83 10.08 -25.00
C SER A 490 -20.31 9.91 -25.35
N ASP A 491 -20.96 10.97 -25.83
CA ASP A 491 -22.37 10.95 -26.25
C ASP A 491 -22.61 10.02 -27.45
N ARG A 492 -21.71 10.03 -28.44
CA ARG A 492 -21.77 9.09 -29.58
C ARG A 492 -21.57 7.65 -29.15
N ALA A 493 -20.70 7.39 -28.18
CA ALA A 493 -20.47 6.04 -27.67
C ALA A 493 -21.70 5.53 -26.88
N LEU A 494 -22.31 6.38 -26.06
CA LEU A 494 -23.50 6.05 -25.27
C LEU A 494 -24.75 5.84 -26.13
N SER A 495 -24.98 6.69 -27.14
CA SER A 495 -26.13 6.55 -28.06
C SER A 495 -26.07 5.29 -28.93
N ARG A 496 -24.90 4.69 -29.12
CA ARG A 496 -24.75 3.40 -29.80
C ARG A 496 -24.97 2.20 -28.88
N HIS A 497 -25.08 2.43 -27.58
CA HIS A 497 -25.16 1.41 -26.54
C HIS A 497 -26.27 1.75 -25.55
N GLU A 498 -27.53 1.68 -26.01
CA GLU A 498 -28.73 1.97 -25.20
C GLU A 498 -29.16 0.80 -24.28
N GLY A 499 -28.30 -0.22 -24.11
CA GLY A 499 -28.55 -1.40 -23.27
C GLY A 499 -28.38 -1.19 -21.77
N ASP A 500 -28.73 -2.19 -20.96
CA ASP A 500 -28.57 -2.13 -19.52
C ASP A 500 -27.07 -2.02 -19.16
N PRO A 501 -26.66 -1.09 -18.26
CA PRO A 501 -25.27 -1.02 -17.81
C PRO A 501 -24.70 -2.33 -17.24
N ALA A 502 -25.54 -3.28 -16.83
CA ALA A 502 -25.12 -4.63 -16.47
C ALA A 502 -24.34 -5.34 -17.59
N ASP A 503 -24.67 -5.08 -18.86
CA ASP A 503 -24.05 -5.70 -20.03
C ASP A 503 -22.78 -4.97 -20.49
N ALA A 504 -22.61 -3.71 -20.07
CA ALA A 504 -21.46 -2.88 -20.44
C ALA A 504 -21.15 -1.85 -19.34
N PRO A 505 -20.43 -2.24 -18.27
CA PRO A 505 -20.12 -1.38 -17.13
C PRO A 505 -19.40 -0.08 -17.52
N SER A 506 -18.66 -0.07 -18.62
CA SER A 506 -17.99 1.14 -19.13
C SER A 506 -18.95 2.26 -19.53
N GLN A 507 -20.25 1.99 -19.67
CA GLN A 507 -21.26 3.03 -19.80
C GLN A 507 -21.21 4.04 -18.64
N LEU A 508 -21.05 3.60 -17.38
CA LEU A 508 -21.00 4.51 -16.23
C LEU A 508 -19.79 5.46 -16.33
N ARG A 509 -18.63 4.94 -16.76
CA ARG A 509 -17.41 5.74 -16.93
C ARG A 509 -17.56 6.79 -18.04
N CYS A 510 -18.13 6.41 -19.18
CA CYS A 510 -18.47 7.35 -20.25
C CYS A 510 -19.48 8.43 -19.78
N ARG A 511 -20.47 8.06 -18.96
CA ARG A 511 -21.45 9.01 -18.39
C ARG A 511 -20.81 10.01 -17.44
N VAL A 512 -19.85 9.58 -16.61
CA VAL A 512 -19.07 10.50 -15.77
C VAL A 512 -18.36 11.55 -16.63
N ILE A 513 -17.67 11.13 -17.70
CA ILE A 513 -16.98 12.10 -18.58
C ILE A 513 -17.96 13.02 -19.30
N ARG A 514 -19.08 12.48 -19.81
CA ARG A 514 -20.14 13.28 -20.45
C ARG A 514 -20.72 14.32 -19.49
N LEU A 515 -20.93 13.95 -18.24
CA LEU A 515 -21.41 14.83 -17.17
C LEU A 515 -20.43 15.98 -16.93
N PHE A 516 -19.14 15.69 -16.73
CA PHE A 516 -18.11 16.73 -16.56
C PHE A 516 -18.02 17.65 -17.79
N ALA A 517 -18.13 17.09 -19.00
CA ALA A 517 -18.12 17.87 -20.23
C ALA A 517 -19.33 18.80 -20.35
N LEU A 518 -20.54 18.36 -19.95
CA LEU A 518 -21.73 19.21 -19.91
C LEU A 518 -21.56 20.38 -18.95
N SER A 519 -21.03 20.14 -17.74
CA SER A 519 -20.73 21.20 -16.77
C SER A 519 -19.72 22.21 -17.31
N ALA A 520 -18.62 21.73 -17.92
CA ALA A 520 -17.60 22.59 -18.51
C ALA A 520 -18.12 23.42 -19.71
N LEU A 521 -19.13 22.92 -20.42
CA LEU A 521 -19.84 23.66 -21.48
C LEU A 521 -20.88 24.66 -20.94
N GLY A 522 -21.09 24.73 -19.62
CA GLY A 522 -22.12 25.56 -19.00
C GLY A 522 -23.54 25.05 -19.19
N ARG A 523 -23.74 23.82 -19.67
CA ARG A 523 -25.06 23.18 -19.88
C ARG A 523 -25.57 22.59 -18.57
N LEU A 524 -25.76 23.44 -17.56
CA LEU A 524 -25.96 23.03 -16.17
C LEU A 524 -27.25 22.22 -15.95
N ASP A 525 -28.34 22.51 -16.65
CA ASP A 525 -29.59 21.76 -16.52
C ASP A 525 -29.42 20.32 -17.03
N GLU A 526 -28.77 20.15 -18.17
CA GLU A 526 -28.47 18.83 -18.74
C GLU A 526 -27.45 18.07 -17.89
N ALA A 527 -26.46 18.77 -17.33
CA ALA A 527 -25.51 18.19 -16.38
C ALA A 527 -26.24 17.70 -15.12
N TYR A 528 -27.18 18.49 -14.58
CA TYR A 528 -27.98 18.11 -13.43
C TYR A 528 -28.81 16.84 -13.70
N GLU A 529 -29.47 16.77 -14.85
CA GLU A 529 -30.23 15.58 -15.26
C GLU A 529 -29.35 14.34 -15.42
N GLU A 530 -28.16 14.48 -16.03
CA GLU A 530 -27.21 13.37 -16.19
C GLU A 530 -26.64 12.93 -14.84
N ALA A 531 -26.34 13.84 -13.92
CA ALA A 531 -25.89 13.50 -12.56
C ALA A 531 -26.97 12.73 -11.79
N MET A 532 -28.23 13.19 -11.83
CA MET A 532 -29.36 12.50 -11.22
C MET A 532 -29.63 11.13 -11.84
N ARG A 533 -29.40 10.98 -13.16
CA ARG A 533 -29.48 9.68 -13.85
C ARG A 533 -28.36 8.75 -13.38
N LEU A 534 -27.13 9.24 -13.32
CA LEU A 534 -25.97 8.49 -12.89
C LEU A 534 -26.11 8.02 -11.43
N GLN A 535 -26.60 8.89 -10.54
CA GLN A 535 -26.86 8.53 -9.14
C GLN A 535 -27.89 7.40 -9.02
N ARG A 536 -29.00 7.47 -9.78
CA ARG A 536 -30.02 6.42 -9.79
C ARG A 536 -29.48 5.07 -10.30
N ILE A 537 -28.68 5.09 -11.37
CA ILE A 537 -28.06 3.87 -11.91
C ILE A 537 -27.08 3.29 -10.87
N SER A 538 -26.22 4.13 -10.31
CA SER A 538 -25.22 3.69 -9.34
C SER A 538 -25.87 3.10 -8.08
N LEU A 539 -26.94 3.74 -7.59
CA LEU A 539 -27.76 3.21 -6.47
C LEU A 539 -28.43 1.86 -6.80
N ARG A 540 -28.92 1.66 -8.03
CA ARG A 540 -29.50 0.38 -8.47
C ARG A 540 -28.48 -0.76 -8.36
N PHE A 541 -27.22 -0.49 -8.67
CA PHE A 541 -26.15 -1.49 -8.65
C PHE A 541 -25.35 -1.53 -7.34
N GLY A 542 -25.54 -0.58 -6.43
CA GLY A 542 -24.67 -0.42 -5.26
C GLY A 542 -23.25 0.02 -5.63
N GLU A 543 -23.09 0.75 -6.74
CA GLU A 543 -21.80 1.26 -7.23
C GLU A 543 -21.48 2.62 -6.57
N HIS A 544 -20.24 2.82 -6.12
CA HIS A 544 -19.81 3.98 -5.32
C HIS A 544 -19.02 5.01 -6.14
N TRP A 545 -18.16 4.57 -7.06
CA TRP A 545 -17.22 5.45 -7.76
C TRP A 545 -17.92 6.47 -8.67
N ALA A 546 -18.87 6.05 -9.50
CA ALA A 546 -19.60 6.95 -10.39
C ALA A 546 -20.59 7.80 -9.62
N ARG A 547 -21.20 7.24 -8.56
CA ARG A 547 -22.05 7.99 -7.61
C ARG A 547 -21.30 9.17 -7.00
N ALA A 548 -20.09 8.95 -6.49
CA ALA A 548 -19.29 10.00 -5.87
C ALA A 548 -18.98 11.15 -6.86
N TYR A 549 -18.74 10.83 -8.14
CA TYR A 549 -18.56 11.85 -9.18
C TYR A 549 -19.86 12.54 -9.59
N ALA A 550 -21.02 11.89 -9.48
CA ALA A 550 -22.31 12.55 -9.61
C ALA A 550 -22.53 13.56 -8.47
N ASP A 551 -22.25 13.16 -7.22
CA ASP A 551 -22.34 14.03 -6.05
C ASP A 551 -21.37 15.22 -6.14
N HIS A 552 -20.14 15.03 -6.64
CA HIS A 552 -19.23 16.12 -6.98
C HIS A 552 -19.90 17.16 -7.89
N GLN A 553 -20.50 16.70 -8.99
CA GLN A 553 -21.06 17.60 -10.00
C GLN A 553 -22.34 18.28 -9.52
N LEU A 554 -23.18 17.59 -8.74
CA LEU A 554 -24.32 18.20 -8.06
C LEU A 554 -23.90 19.28 -7.06
N ALA A 555 -22.81 19.05 -6.31
CA ALA A 555 -22.26 20.05 -5.42
C ALA A 555 -21.81 21.31 -6.17
N LEU A 556 -21.05 21.14 -7.28
CA LEU A 556 -20.64 22.26 -8.12
C LEU A 556 -21.84 23.03 -8.71
N ILE A 557 -22.82 22.32 -9.28
CA ILE A 557 -24.03 22.93 -9.88
C ILE A 557 -24.80 23.73 -8.82
N HIS A 558 -24.99 23.17 -7.63
CA HIS A 558 -25.67 23.88 -6.54
C HIS A 558 -24.90 25.10 -6.03
N LEU A 559 -23.56 25.08 -6.04
CA LEU A 559 -22.78 26.28 -5.72
C LEU A 559 -22.98 27.37 -6.75
N LEU A 560 -22.92 27.03 -8.04
CA LEU A 560 -23.15 27.98 -9.14
C LEU A 560 -24.58 28.56 -9.12
N GLN A 561 -25.56 27.79 -8.65
CA GLN A 561 -26.95 28.22 -8.47
C GLN A 561 -27.22 28.98 -7.15
N GLY A 562 -26.20 29.22 -6.32
CA GLY A 562 -26.38 29.93 -5.04
C GLY A 562 -27.12 29.11 -3.97
N ARG A 563 -27.03 27.78 -4.01
CA ARG A 563 -27.65 26.84 -3.05
C ARG A 563 -26.59 26.12 -2.20
N PRO A 564 -25.79 26.83 -1.38
CA PRO A 564 -24.57 26.28 -0.80
C PRO A 564 -24.82 25.17 0.25
N ARG A 565 -25.99 25.14 0.89
CA ARG A 565 -26.36 24.03 1.80
C ARG A 565 -26.56 22.70 1.09
N HIS A 566 -27.18 22.72 -0.09
CA HIS A 566 -27.33 21.51 -0.90
C HIS A 566 -25.97 21.06 -1.42
N ALA A 567 -25.13 22.02 -1.83
CA ALA A 567 -23.78 21.73 -2.26
C ALA A 567 -22.92 21.09 -1.18
N GLU A 568 -22.96 21.60 0.06
CA GLU A 568 -22.25 20.99 1.19
C GLU A 568 -22.69 19.54 1.42
N SER A 569 -24.00 19.26 1.35
CA SER A 569 -24.51 17.90 1.52
C SER A 569 -23.95 16.94 0.47
N HIS A 570 -23.89 17.35 -0.79
CA HIS A 570 -23.32 16.52 -1.86
C HIS A 570 -21.80 16.41 -1.78
N ALA A 571 -21.08 17.48 -1.42
CA ALA A 571 -19.63 17.44 -1.21
C ALA A 571 -19.25 16.45 -0.11
N ARG A 572 -20.00 16.43 1.01
CA ARG A 572 -19.79 15.45 2.10
C ARG A 572 -20.14 14.02 1.67
N ALA A 573 -21.20 13.84 0.88
CA ALA A 573 -21.54 12.52 0.33
C ALA A 573 -20.43 11.96 -0.57
N MET A 574 -19.86 12.81 -1.45
CA MET A 574 -18.68 12.46 -2.24
C MET A 574 -17.51 12.07 -1.35
N LEU A 575 -17.17 12.89 -0.35
CA LEU A 575 -16.04 12.62 0.55
C LEU A 575 -16.19 11.30 1.29
N ALA A 576 -17.40 10.98 1.79
CA ALA A 576 -17.66 9.71 2.46
C ALA A 576 -17.40 8.52 1.52
N SER A 577 -17.93 8.55 0.29
CA SER A 577 -17.70 7.48 -0.68
C SER A 577 -16.25 7.40 -1.15
N LYS A 578 -15.53 8.52 -1.28
CA LYS A 578 -14.11 8.51 -1.70
C LYS A 578 -13.18 8.06 -0.58
N HIS A 579 -13.53 8.34 0.67
CA HIS A 579 -12.83 7.82 1.84
C HIS A 579 -12.96 6.29 1.93
N GLU A 580 -14.16 5.73 1.72
CA GLU A 580 -14.35 4.27 1.63
C GLU A 580 -13.49 3.63 0.54
N LEU A 581 -13.28 4.31 -0.58
CA LEU A 581 -12.47 3.81 -1.71
C LEU A 581 -10.96 4.06 -1.56
N HIS A 582 -10.52 4.78 -0.51
CA HIS A 582 -9.16 5.32 -0.38
C HIS A 582 -8.69 6.14 -1.61
N ASP A 583 -9.62 6.82 -2.29
CA ASP A 583 -9.35 7.62 -3.49
C ASP A 583 -8.97 9.05 -3.09
N SER A 584 -7.67 9.27 -2.88
CA SER A 584 -7.11 10.56 -2.48
C SER A 584 -7.35 11.69 -3.49
N LEU A 585 -7.42 11.37 -4.79
CA LEU A 585 -7.78 12.35 -5.81
C LEU A 585 -9.22 12.82 -5.63
N GLY A 586 -10.13 11.86 -5.46
CA GLY A 586 -11.53 12.15 -5.19
C GLY A 586 -11.71 12.94 -3.90
N ILE A 587 -10.96 12.62 -2.84
CA ILE A 587 -10.95 13.36 -1.59
C ILE A 587 -10.52 14.82 -1.80
N ALA A 588 -9.42 15.05 -2.52
CA ALA A 588 -8.93 16.41 -2.81
C ALA A 588 -9.98 17.25 -3.55
N LEU A 589 -10.64 16.67 -4.57
CA LEU A 589 -11.73 17.31 -5.32
C LEU A 589 -12.95 17.61 -4.43
N GLY A 590 -13.33 16.69 -3.54
CA GLY A 590 -14.44 16.88 -2.62
C GLY A 590 -14.18 17.98 -1.59
N LEU A 591 -12.95 18.07 -1.08
CA LEU A 591 -12.54 19.09 -0.10
C LEU A 591 -12.60 20.50 -0.69
N ASP A 592 -12.27 20.67 -1.97
CA ASP A 592 -12.40 21.96 -2.66
C ASP A 592 -13.86 22.44 -2.72
N LEU A 593 -14.77 21.54 -3.11
CA LEU A 593 -16.21 21.85 -3.17
C LEU A 593 -16.80 22.08 -1.78
N LEU A 594 -16.33 21.33 -0.77
CA LEU A 594 -16.74 21.54 0.61
C LEU A 594 -16.30 22.91 1.12
N ALA A 595 -15.03 23.28 0.89
CA ALA A 595 -14.51 24.59 1.26
C ALA A 595 -15.31 25.72 0.60
N GLY A 596 -15.60 25.60 -0.70
CA GLY A 596 -16.46 26.53 -1.43
C GLY A 596 -17.87 26.63 -0.87
N SER A 597 -18.47 25.49 -0.51
CA SER A 597 -19.82 25.42 0.08
C SER A 597 -19.92 26.06 1.45
N ILE A 598 -18.89 25.88 2.29
CA ILE A 598 -18.82 26.47 3.61
C ILE A 598 -18.53 27.98 3.51
N ALA A 599 -17.64 28.39 2.61
CA ALA A 599 -17.32 29.80 2.35
C ALA A 599 -18.56 30.58 1.87
N ALA A 600 -19.35 29.99 0.96
CA ALA A 600 -20.58 30.58 0.46
C ALA A 600 -21.70 30.70 1.51
N GLN A 601 -21.59 29.97 2.63
CA GLN A 601 -22.48 30.13 3.79
C GLN A 601 -21.99 31.16 4.82
N GLY A 602 -20.80 31.75 4.61
CA GLY A 602 -20.22 32.76 5.49
C GLY A 602 -19.39 32.20 6.64
N ASN A 603 -19.05 30.90 6.66
CA ASN A 603 -18.17 30.34 7.68
C ASN A 603 -16.72 30.26 7.20
N GLY A 604 -16.03 31.41 7.18
CA GLY A 604 -14.68 31.51 6.61
C GLY A 604 -13.62 30.67 7.32
N VAL A 605 -13.73 30.45 8.64
CA VAL A 605 -12.76 29.66 9.42
C VAL A 605 -12.88 28.17 9.09
N ALA A 606 -14.09 27.62 9.01
CA ALA A 606 -14.28 26.22 8.63
C ALA A 606 -13.90 25.99 7.15
N ALA A 607 -14.15 26.97 6.27
CA ALA A 607 -13.70 26.90 4.88
C ALA A 607 -12.17 26.86 4.79
N ALA A 608 -11.47 27.70 5.56
CA ALA A 608 -10.00 27.69 5.64
C ALA A 608 -9.44 26.33 6.09
N ARG A 609 -10.09 25.68 7.07
CA ARG A 609 -9.69 24.33 7.51
C ARG A 609 -9.86 23.30 6.40
N ALA A 610 -11.03 23.26 5.75
CA ALA A 610 -11.27 22.36 4.63
C ALA A 610 -10.28 22.60 3.47
N SER A 611 -9.96 23.86 3.15
CA SER A 611 -8.93 24.21 2.17
C SER A 611 -7.52 23.77 2.59
N GLY A 612 -7.17 23.89 3.87
CA GLY A 612 -5.88 23.44 4.40
C GLY A 612 -5.72 21.93 4.29
N THR A 613 -6.73 21.15 4.69
CA THR A 613 -6.75 19.69 4.50
C THR A 613 -6.70 19.33 3.01
N GLY A 614 -7.49 20.01 2.17
CA GLY A 614 -7.51 19.80 0.72
C GLY A 614 -6.14 20.04 0.08
N HIS A 615 -5.42 21.06 0.54
CA HIS A 615 -4.06 21.34 0.11
C HIS A 615 -3.11 20.17 0.40
N THR A 616 -3.24 19.53 1.57
CA THR A 616 -2.43 18.35 1.92
C THR A 616 -2.69 17.19 0.94
N TYR A 617 -3.96 16.85 0.67
CA TYR A 617 -4.29 15.82 -0.33
C TYR A 617 -3.81 16.18 -1.75
N TRP A 618 -3.92 17.45 -2.16
CA TRP A 618 -3.40 17.89 -3.46
C TRP A 618 -1.87 17.76 -3.56
N ARG A 619 -1.14 18.02 -2.47
CA ARG A 619 0.31 17.78 -2.42
C ARG A 619 0.65 16.29 -2.50
N MET A 620 -0.12 15.41 -1.86
CA MET A 620 0.06 13.95 -1.96
C MET A 620 -0.18 13.45 -3.38
N VAL A 621 -1.15 14.02 -4.10
CA VAL A 621 -1.43 13.71 -5.50
C VAL A 621 -0.31 14.18 -6.45
N GLY A 622 0.53 15.15 -6.07
CA GLY A 622 1.70 15.58 -6.85
C GLY A 622 1.40 16.42 -8.10
N HIS A 623 0.12 16.66 -8.42
CA HIS A 623 -0.31 17.54 -9.50
C HIS A 623 -1.40 18.50 -8.99
N PRO A 624 -1.04 19.70 -8.50
CA PRO A 624 -1.98 20.64 -7.92
C PRO A 624 -3.15 20.90 -8.87
N HIS A 625 -4.37 20.68 -8.36
CA HIS A 625 -5.63 20.97 -9.05
C HIS A 625 -5.82 20.33 -10.43
N ARG A 626 -4.97 19.36 -10.81
CA ARG A 626 -5.01 18.65 -12.11
C ARG A 626 -5.04 19.56 -13.34
N GLY A 627 -4.58 20.80 -13.22
CA GLY A 627 -4.64 21.77 -14.30
C GLY A 627 -6.04 22.09 -14.82
N THR A 628 -7.11 21.91 -14.02
CA THR A 628 -8.48 22.34 -14.37
C THR A 628 -8.66 23.84 -14.09
N PRO A 629 -8.47 24.74 -15.08
CA PRO A 629 -8.44 26.17 -14.84
C PRO A 629 -9.85 26.71 -14.52
N GLU A 630 -10.90 25.97 -14.91
CA GLU A 630 -12.30 26.36 -14.72
C GLU A 630 -12.67 26.44 -13.23
N LEU A 631 -12.06 25.59 -12.40
CA LEU A 631 -12.23 25.66 -10.95
C LEU A 631 -11.27 26.66 -10.30
N GLY A 632 -10.18 27.05 -10.96
CA GLY A 632 -9.21 28.00 -10.42
C GLY A 632 -9.85 29.34 -10.07
N ALA A 633 -10.52 29.98 -11.04
CA ALA A 633 -11.22 31.24 -10.82
C ALA A 633 -12.36 31.13 -9.79
N ILE A 634 -13.01 29.97 -9.72
CA ILE A 634 -14.08 29.70 -8.76
C ILE A 634 -13.51 29.54 -7.33
N ARG A 635 -12.39 28.84 -7.17
CA ARG A 635 -11.69 28.70 -5.88
C ARG A 635 -11.19 30.03 -5.35
N GLU A 636 -10.59 30.87 -6.19
CA GLU A 636 -10.15 32.21 -5.81
C GLU A 636 -11.32 33.05 -5.26
N GLN A 637 -12.49 32.99 -5.91
CA GLN A 637 -13.69 33.67 -5.43
C GLN A 637 -14.15 33.14 -4.06
N TRP A 638 -14.07 31.84 -3.83
CA TRP A 638 -14.44 31.23 -2.55
C TRP A 638 -13.44 31.54 -1.44
N GLU A 639 -12.15 31.54 -1.74
CA GLU A 639 -11.11 31.97 -0.81
C GLU A 639 -11.33 33.43 -0.40
N LEU A 640 -11.56 34.33 -1.37
CA LEU A 640 -11.86 35.74 -1.09
C LEU A 640 -13.09 35.88 -0.18
N ARG A 641 -14.17 35.13 -0.44
CA ARG A 641 -15.35 35.12 0.44
C ARG A 641 -15.04 34.60 1.84
N ALA A 642 -14.26 33.53 1.96
CA ALA A 642 -13.86 32.97 3.24
C ALA A 642 -12.99 33.97 4.04
N ARG A 643 -12.04 34.64 3.38
CA ARG A 643 -11.22 35.70 3.96
C ARG A 643 -12.05 36.89 4.40
N GLN A 644 -13.04 37.33 3.61
CA GLN A 644 -13.96 38.39 3.99
C GLN A 644 -14.80 38.03 5.23
N ALA A 645 -15.23 36.77 5.35
CA ALA A 645 -16.05 36.31 6.46
C ALA A 645 -15.25 36.09 7.76
N ALA A 646 -14.02 35.56 7.67
CA ALA A 646 -13.19 35.25 8.84
C ALA A 646 -12.22 36.38 9.24
N GLY A 647 -11.85 37.24 8.29
CA GLY A 647 -10.67 38.08 8.36
C GLY A 647 -9.39 37.33 7.98
N ASP A 648 -8.47 38.00 7.28
CA ASP A 648 -7.25 37.39 6.71
C ASP A 648 -6.42 36.63 7.73
N SER A 649 -6.21 37.21 8.91
CA SER A 649 -5.39 36.59 9.95
C SER A 649 -6.01 35.31 10.53
N ALA A 650 -7.35 35.26 10.65
CA ALA A 650 -8.03 34.08 11.16
C ALA A 650 -8.09 32.97 10.11
N TYR A 651 -8.35 33.33 8.85
CA TYR A 651 -8.26 32.43 7.71
C TYR A 651 -6.87 31.78 7.64
N GLU A 652 -5.82 32.60 7.64
CA GLU A 652 -4.43 32.13 7.48
C GLU A 652 -4.01 31.18 8.60
N ARG A 653 -4.38 31.48 9.86
CA ARG A 653 -4.10 30.58 10.99
C ARG A 653 -4.83 29.25 10.86
N ALA A 654 -6.11 29.27 10.50
CA ALA A 654 -6.92 28.07 10.37
C ALA A 654 -6.43 27.19 9.19
N TYR A 655 -6.09 27.81 8.06
CA TYR A 655 -5.52 27.15 6.90
C TYR A 655 -4.19 26.49 7.23
N ARG A 656 -3.23 27.23 7.81
CA ARG A 656 -1.91 26.70 8.18
C ARG A 656 -2.01 25.56 9.18
N SER A 657 -2.85 25.73 10.20
CA SER A 657 -3.10 24.70 11.20
C SER A 657 -3.63 23.41 10.58
N ALA A 658 -4.59 23.49 9.65
CA ALA A 658 -5.15 22.31 9.00
C ALA A 658 -4.17 21.68 7.98
N SER A 659 -3.38 22.49 7.26
CA SER A 659 -2.38 21.98 6.32
C SER A 659 -1.18 21.30 6.99
N ALA A 660 -0.95 21.62 8.27
CA ALA A 660 0.12 21.04 9.08
C ALA A 660 -0.40 19.93 10.02
N ASP A 661 -1.70 19.63 9.99
CA ASP A 661 -2.28 18.53 10.77
C ASP A 661 -2.29 17.24 9.92
N ASP A 662 -2.58 16.13 10.60
CA ASP A 662 -2.79 14.83 9.97
C ASP A 662 -3.97 14.88 8.98
N ALA A 663 -3.72 14.47 7.73
CA ALA A 663 -4.70 14.59 6.64
C ALA A 663 -5.99 13.80 6.92
N GLU A 664 -5.87 12.61 7.52
CA GLU A 664 -7.01 11.75 7.86
C GLU A 664 -7.83 12.34 9.00
N ARG A 665 -7.20 12.92 10.03
CA ARG A 665 -7.93 13.70 11.05
C ARG A 665 -8.66 14.90 10.45
N GLY A 666 -8.00 15.62 9.54
CA GLY A 666 -8.61 16.73 8.82
C GLY A 666 -9.81 16.30 7.98
N LEU A 667 -9.73 15.14 7.32
CA LEU A 667 -10.82 14.54 6.56
C LEU A 667 -11.97 14.09 7.46
N ALA A 668 -11.69 13.43 8.58
CA ALA A 668 -12.70 13.02 9.55
C ALA A 668 -13.50 14.24 10.06
N HIS A 669 -12.81 15.34 10.39
CA HIS A 669 -13.48 16.59 10.78
C HIS A 669 -14.32 17.19 9.63
N ALA A 670 -13.84 17.09 8.38
CA ALA A 670 -14.59 17.49 7.20
C ALA A 670 -15.80 16.59 6.89
N LEU A 671 -15.88 15.40 7.47
CA LEU A 671 -17.04 14.50 7.38
C LEU A 671 -18.05 14.74 8.51
N GLU A 672 -17.60 15.18 9.68
CA GLU A 672 -18.48 15.54 10.81
C GLU A 672 -19.40 16.71 10.45
N ARG A 673 -20.72 16.52 10.63
CA ARG A 673 -21.67 17.64 10.53
C ARG A 673 -21.39 18.61 11.67
N GLY A 674 -20.89 19.79 11.33
CA GLY A 674 -20.71 20.86 12.30
C GLY A 674 -22.02 21.11 13.04
N HIS A 675 -22.09 20.67 14.30
CA HIS A 675 -23.06 21.23 15.23
C HIS A 675 -22.59 22.67 15.49
N PRO A 676 -23.45 23.68 15.25
CA PRO A 676 -23.12 25.03 15.69
C PRO A 676 -23.06 25.00 17.22
N GLY A 677 -21.87 25.11 17.77
CA GLY A 677 -21.65 25.51 19.16
C GLY A 677 -21.93 26.99 19.34
#